data_AF-A0AAW7QQG2-F1
#
_entry.id   AF-A0AAW7QQG2-F1
#
_cell.length_a   1.000
_cell.length_b   1.000
_cell.length_c   1.000
_cell.angle_alpha   90.00
_cell.angle_beta   90.00
_cell.angle_gamma   90.00
#
_symmetry.space_group_name_H-M   'P 1'
#
loop_
_entity.id
_entity.type
_entity.pdbx_description
1 polymer ?
#
loop_
_entity_poly.entity_id
_entity_poly.type
_entity_poly.pdbx_seq_one_letter_code
_entity_poly.pdbx_strand_id
1 'polypeptide(L)'
;MSERSAERPELQFVPRAFRDLFLPRRLPREVRIAIEQWLEAEPLSRLLPAAFELPLLPELNLTHILADARHLAIVGPPASGRSLALAQIARQWLNSQTTVPLVRLLLSDIDIPSLTPRAIVVRALARRNLAPNPLEHNLPCLLIIDDWEELPLARRAIWQRFLVNLSERWPKARVVIALPSGELWPGFTHRAIAPLSDEQLATWIQILFPHSDPQTLFPLFERDPLVMLRERPAELIMLALTQPLSGWPVSRAALYERMAAFATPILATTNDQAGWRIGASARHVYQQAVELAAQSRLEPKTIRSAGAQWRAFCLPLAFGVTLDPQPLITALAASELPNGERLLLLARALRERPRLDPALSRPLLEEMCHYGGEALNMLVPALPIILTDIGRTQSGQVTLLLERIVAQLAPKASHKLLMTFLDATDAPPPLRWHAIDLLCQQQMTPPPLPEYTDLIGQAGRCLLAVSSGNAYSWLTNPALQLGLRLLLSGAAGTERQRTIAHYLLQHTELPAPIRALAPAALSTTDLERAAADPAAEVRRAARAVWLRTGQVGHVARFIMQTHQPWVARDEALADLTLDKDGQSFLIGFALSNRLSLDVRLRAIRFLHRLDSGQMLLKRLLDTESELTIVRAAAAYQFVHYPQAVPFLQSYVSYQHPPLLRRAVVQTLAQIAAQNHAAAAAARKILHDLAYQPDIDSELTITIIAALGQYGGAEAITTLGYLLAPIYGVHVLQEWIKTLPALIGPAERWLSAATESTRAILADLVVHSDTVANRSCCILDRPSVLVAHHVLRVSSAAVRAVTQIGQLHPHLYPATKALLEIVLYDASAPRPLTDLLAVFTTPELARLAREAVHDHPLRMIALRAIADRPDGAQTLIQLAEATDRDLACNALDQIRPPFSTEVRDALLRLANSSSETVIRLTALQALGRSSDPTVTPTLMTIVDNEHEAVDIRIAALHAATAIPVTRLIDIITTHPEPLRSAALYALKRSDRPAPVNLLHRMAFDADRTCALAAVDALAGQIPTTTPILLRIVRSHPDLSIRLAAAAALRDTATEDVLPVFIEGLLAPYPALQTQAFTLLATIDPHHPALRQVLADPNTPEVLKSLAVQHLSTHTPSDPLIRAVAIHPEHSEQLRCLAIRALAQQADEATIKDLAQLATEAETQPLSVRYAAVMAIVSNCTAGNTAARNALTNLATSSIPEIDLWAGSALLTCLIPIEQAER
;
A
#
# COMPACT_ATOMS: atom_id res chain seq x y z
N MET A 1 8.54 91.76 70.56
CA MET A 1 7.55 90.66 70.57
C MET A 1 7.23 90.18 71.99
N SER A 2 7.37 91.09 72.96
CA SER A 2 6.55 91.18 74.17
C SER A 2 5.08 91.40 73.78
N GLU A 3 4.07 91.00 74.52
CA GLU A 3 3.86 90.12 75.68
C GLU A 3 2.35 90.28 75.95
N ARG A 4 1.66 89.23 76.42
CA ARG A 4 0.34 89.32 77.11
C ARG A 4 -0.86 89.77 76.26
N SER A 5 -2.03 89.18 76.34
CA SER A 5 -2.48 88.02 77.12
C SER A 5 -3.83 87.60 76.55
N ALA A 6 -4.00 86.31 76.34
CA ALA A 6 -5.31 85.72 76.57
C ALA A 6 -5.63 85.91 78.06
N GLU A 7 -6.68 86.67 78.39
CA GLU A 7 -7.61 86.15 79.39
C GLU A 7 -8.27 84.94 78.75
N ARG A 8 -7.86 83.77 79.23
CA ARG A 8 -8.48 82.48 78.94
C ARG A 8 -9.93 82.53 79.43
N PRO A 9 -10.95 82.19 78.62
CA PRO A 9 -12.13 81.57 79.19
C PRO A 9 -11.68 80.24 79.77
N GLU A 10 -11.94 80.07 81.06
CA GLU A 10 -11.57 78.89 81.82
C GLU A 10 -12.02 77.61 81.12
N LEU A 11 -11.05 76.70 81.01
CA LEU A 11 -11.26 75.30 80.74
C LEU A 11 -12.23 74.74 81.78
N GLN A 12 -13.51 74.60 81.44
CA GLN A 12 -14.18 73.37 81.81
C GLN A 12 -13.61 72.26 80.93
N PHE A 13 -12.56 71.65 81.49
CA PHE A 13 -12.03 70.35 81.13
C PHE A 13 -13.19 69.40 80.82
N VAL A 14 -13.53 69.23 79.54
CA VAL A 14 -14.29 68.05 79.11
C VAL A 14 -13.25 66.93 79.06
N PRO A 15 -13.40 65.87 79.88
CA PRO A 15 -12.44 64.78 79.94
C PRO A 15 -12.15 64.20 78.55
N ARG A 16 -10.91 63.76 78.30
CA ARG A 16 -10.49 63.05 77.07
C ARG A 16 -11.45 61.93 76.65
N ALA A 17 -12.21 61.37 77.59
CA ALA A 17 -13.23 60.35 77.35
C ALA A 17 -14.49 60.82 76.59
N PHE A 18 -14.74 62.12 76.42
CA PHE A 18 -15.99 62.64 75.81
C PHE A 18 -15.85 63.22 74.40
N ARG A 19 -14.63 63.32 73.82
CA ARG A 19 -14.44 63.74 72.40
C ARG A 19 -14.70 62.62 71.39
N ASP A 20 -14.56 61.36 71.81
CA ASP A 20 -14.81 60.19 70.95
C ASP A 20 -16.31 59.96 70.66
N LEU A 21 -17.20 60.67 71.36
CA LEU A 21 -18.65 60.60 71.19
C LEU A 21 -19.20 61.48 70.04
N PHE A 22 -18.41 62.42 69.50
CA PHE A 22 -18.84 63.36 68.45
C PHE A 22 -18.21 63.14 67.06
N LEU A 23 -17.45 62.05 66.88
CA LEU A 23 -17.10 61.60 65.53
C LEU A 23 -18.35 60.99 64.88
N PRO A 24 -18.79 61.46 63.69
CA PRO A 24 -19.95 60.87 63.03
C PRO A 24 -19.61 59.41 62.69
N ARG A 25 -20.26 58.45 63.38
CA ARG A 25 -20.17 57.02 63.07
C ARG A 25 -20.78 56.66 61.69
N ARG A 26 -21.18 57.66 60.90
CA ARG A 26 -21.72 57.56 59.53
C ARG A 26 -20.95 58.48 58.59
N LEU A 27 -20.68 58.01 57.37
CA LEU A 27 -19.95 58.76 56.35
C LEU A 27 -20.67 60.08 56.00
N PRO A 28 -19.97 61.22 55.88
CA PRO A 28 -20.61 62.46 55.40
C PRO A 28 -21.16 62.28 53.98
N ARG A 29 -22.42 62.64 53.76
CA ARG A 29 -23.09 62.54 52.44
C ARG A 29 -22.32 63.26 51.32
N GLU A 30 -21.66 64.37 51.66
CA GLU A 30 -20.88 65.20 50.72
C GLU A 30 -19.69 64.46 50.08
N VAL A 31 -19.05 63.53 50.80
CA VAL A 31 -17.94 62.73 50.27
C VAL A 31 -18.46 61.80 49.17
N ARG A 32 -19.61 61.18 49.39
CA ARG A 32 -20.23 60.27 48.42
C ARG A 32 -20.71 61.03 47.18
N ILE A 33 -21.41 62.15 47.36
CA ILE A 33 -21.89 63.01 46.27
C ILE A 33 -20.73 63.48 45.38
N ALA A 34 -19.57 63.84 45.96
CA ALA A 34 -18.42 64.28 45.19
C ALA A 34 -17.83 63.20 44.27
N ILE A 35 -17.89 61.93 44.69
CA ILE A 35 -17.41 60.81 43.88
C ILE A 35 -18.44 60.41 42.82
N GLU A 36 -19.74 60.46 43.15
CA GLU A 36 -20.84 60.30 42.19
C GLU A 36 -20.74 61.36 41.07
N GLN A 37 -20.60 62.63 41.44
CA GLN A 37 -20.43 63.75 40.50
C GLN A 37 -19.20 63.60 39.61
N TRP A 38 -18.07 63.12 40.15
CA TRP A 38 -16.89 62.84 39.32
C TRP A 38 -17.19 61.77 38.27
N LEU A 39 -17.72 60.61 38.67
CA LEU A 39 -17.96 59.52 37.73
C LEU A 39 -19.02 59.90 36.68
N GLU A 40 -20.04 60.68 37.04
CA GLU A 40 -21.05 61.21 36.11
C GLU A 40 -20.50 62.27 35.14
N ALA A 41 -19.43 62.98 35.52
CA ALA A 41 -18.77 63.98 34.70
C ALA A 41 -17.80 63.38 33.68
N GLU A 42 -17.31 62.15 33.89
CA GLU A 42 -16.44 61.48 32.92
C GLU A 42 -17.25 61.11 31.66
N PRO A 43 -16.85 61.55 30.45
CA PRO A 43 -17.60 61.28 29.21
C PRO A 43 -17.82 59.79 28.94
N LEU A 44 -16.87 58.94 29.36
CA LEU A 44 -16.95 57.49 29.20
C LEU A 44 -18.17 56.88 29.91
N SER A 45 -18.64 57.49 31.00
CA SER A 45 -19.81 57.00 31.76
C SER A 45 -21.10 57.03 30.95
N ARG A 46 -21.21 57.94 29.97
CA ARG A 46 -22.37 58.09 29.09
C ARG A 46 -22.16 57.39 27.75
N LEU A 47 -20.95 57.49 27.21
CA LEU A 47 -20.65 57.03 25.85
C LEU A 47 -20.39 55.52 25.78
N LEU A 48 -19.76 54.94 26.81
CA LEU A 48 -19.46 53.51 26.86
C LEU A 48 -19.43 53.01 28.30
N PRO A 49 -20.60 52.92 28.98
CA PRO A 49 -20.67 52.50 30.39
C PRO A 49 -20.01 51.15 30.67
N ALA A 50 -20.06 50.23 29.69
CA ALA A 50 -19.45 48.90 29.73
C ALA A 50 -17.92 48.95 29.93
N ALA A 51 -17.25 50.05 29.56
CA ALA A 51 -15.80 50.19 29.75
C ALA A 51 -15.37 50.12 31.23
N PHE A 52 -16.25 50.50 32.16
CA PHE A 52 -16.00 50.40 33.60
C PHE A 52 -16.12 48.97 34.14
N GLU A 53 -16.67 48.04 33.36
CA GLU A 53 -16.84 46.62 33.73
C GLU A 53 -15.72 45.75 33.15
N LEU A 54 -14.78 46.36 32.41
CA LEU A 54 -13.66 45.65 31.81
C LEU A 54 -12.70 45.07 32.85
N PRO A 55 -12.26 43.81 32.70
CA PRO A 55 -11.28 43.19 33.57
C PRO A 55 -9.87 43.73 33.25
N LEU A 56 -9.55 44.93 33.75
CA LEU A 56 -8.24 45.57 33.58
C LEU A 56 -7.15 44.86 34.38
N LEU A 57 -7.42 44.61 35.66
CA LEU A 57 -6.54 43.87 36.57
C LEU A 57 -7.45 43.02 37.49
N PRO A 58 -7.34 41.68 37.47
CA PRO A 58 -8.23 40.80 38.22
C PRO A 58 -8.18 40.98 39.75
N GLU A 59 -7.14 41.64 40.27
CA GLU A 59 -6.87 41.81 41.70
C GLU A 59 -7.32 43.17 42.29
N LEU A 60 -7.97 44.05 41.50
CA LEU A 60 -8.45 45.37 41.96
C LEU A 60 -9.74 45.28 42.79
N ASN A 61 -9.74 44.45 43.83
CA ASN A 61 -10.89 44.31 44.74
C ASN A 61 -10.73 45.27 45.92
N LEU A 62 -11.70 46.17 46.09
CA LEU A 62 -11.72 47.18 47.16
C LEU A 62 -11.49 46.58 48.57
N THR A 63 -12.03 45.39 48.85
CA THR A 63 -11.87 44.73 50.16
C THR A 63 -10.41 44.36 50.44
N HIS A 64 -9.69 43.88 49.43
CA HIS A 64 -8.26 43.58 49.53
C HIS A 64 -7.41 44.84 49.69
N ILE A 65 -7.74 45.91 48.94
CA ILE A 65 -7.03 47.21 49.02
C ILE A 65 -7.15 47.81 50.43
N LEU A 66 -8.31 47.69 51.06
CA LEU A 66 -8.52 48.19 52.42
C LEU A 66 -7.86 47.30 53.49
N ALA A 67 -7.72 45.99 53.24
CA ALA A 67 -7.13 45.02 54.17
C ALA A 67 -5.60 44.96 54.13
N ASP A 68 -4.97 45.23 52.99
CA ASP A 68 -3.49 45.24 52.86
C ASP A 68 -2.88 46.33 53.76
N ALA A 69 -1.67 46.11 54.27
CA ALA A 69 -0.92 47.11 55.03
C ALA A 69 -0.18 48.12 54.13
N ARG A 70 0.06 47.78 52.86
CA ARG A 70 0.79 48.62 51.89
C ARG A 70 -0.14 49.50 51.06
N HIS A 71 0.43 50.57 50.49
CA HIS A 71 -0.24 51.40 49.49
C HIS A 71 -0.21 50.74 48.11
N LEU A 72 -1.06 51.12 47.16
CA LEU A 72 -1.13 50.53 45.82
C LEU A 72 -0.68 51.53 44.75
N ALA A 73 0.23 51.11 43.87
CA ALA A 73 0.66 51.87 42.71
C ALA A 73 0.24 51.14 41.43
N ILE A 74 -0.58 51.79 40.60
CA ILE A 74 -0.99 51.29 39.29
C ILE A 74 -0.02 51.87 38.26
N VAL A 75 0.79 50.99 37.68
CA VAL A 75 1.93 51.35 36.83
C VAL A 75 1.64 51.05 35.37
N GLY A 76 1.96 51.94 34.45
CA GLY A 76 1.77 51.71 33.02
C GLY A 76 2.12 52.90 32.14
N PRO A 77 2.33 52.71 30.82
CA PRO A 77 2.60 53.80 29.88
C PRO A 77 1.35 54.67 29.65
N PRO A 78 1.47 55.80 28.94
CA PRO A 78 0.32 56.54 28.42
C PRO A 78 -0.65 55.59 27.67
N ALA A 79 -1.96 55.82 27.81
CA ALA A 79 -3.03 54.99 27.25
C ALA A 79 -3.10 53.52 27.77
N SER A 80 -2.44 53.21 28.90
CA SER A 80 -2.55 51.89 29.54
C SER A 80 -3.88 51.63 30.26
N GLY A 81 -4.64 52.67 30.60
CA GLY A 81 -5.89 52.53 31.37
C GLY A 81 -5.77 52.81 32.88
N ARG A 82 -4.65 53.36 33.37
CA ARG A 82 -4.43 53.70 34.79
C ARG A 82 -5.57 54.53 35.41
N SER A 83 -5.97 55.63 34.78
CA SER A 83 -7.06 56.48 35.29
C SER A 83 -8.42 55.78 35.25
N LEU A 84 -8.64 54.87 34.30
CA LEU A 84 -9.85 54.02 34.27
C LEU A 84 -9.85 53.05 35.46
N ALA A 85 -8.72 52.45 35.81
CA ALA A 85 -8.60 51.59 36.98
C ALA A 85 -8.90 52.34 38.29
N LEU A 86 -8.43 53.59 38.44
CA LEU A 86 -8.78 54.44 39.58
C LEU A 86 -10.29 54.71 39.65
N ALA A 87 -10.93 54.95 38.51
CA ALA A 87 -12.37 55.17 38.43
C ALA A 87 -13.18 53.89 38.72
N GLN A 88 -12.67 52.70 38.35
CA GLN A 88 -13.27 51.41 38.72
C GLN A 88 -13.25 51.18 40.23
N ILE A 89 -12.14 51.49 40.91
CA ILE A 89 -12.04 51.41 42.38
C ILE A 89 -13.06 52.36 43.03
N ALA A 90 -13.18 53.58 42.51
CA ALA A 90 -14.17 54.54 43.00
C ALA A 90 -15.61 54.05 42.81
N ARG A 91 -15.92 53.41 41.67
CA ARG A 91 -17.24 52.81 41.40
C ARG A 91 -17.52 51.62 42.32
N GLN A 92 -16.54 50.73 42.55
CA GLN A 92 -16.67 49.66 43.55
C GLN A 92 -16.91 50.22 44.96
N TRP A 93 -16.23 51.31 45.31
CA TRP A 93 -16.43 52.00 46.59
C TRP A 93 -17.85 52.53 46.75
N LEU A 94 -18.41 53.19 45.74
CA LEU A 94 -19.81 53.62 45.75
C LEU A 94 -20.79 52.45 45.89
N ASN A 95 -20.51 51.33 45.23
CA ASN A 95 -21.37 50.15 45.28
C ASN A 95 -21.24 49.36 46.60
N SER A 96 -20.21 49.63 47.41
CA SER A 96 -19.95 48.97 48.69
C SER A 96 -20.59 49.69 49.89
N GLN A 97 -20.90 48.96 50.97
CA GLN A 97 -21.38 49.54 52.24
C GLN A 97 -20.24 49.96 53.19
N THR A 98 -19.08 50.36 52.67
CA THR A 98 -17.90 50.70 53.49
C THR A 98 -18.07 52.01 54.26
N THR A 99 -17.51 52.06 55.47
CA THR A 99 -17.49 53.26 56.33
C THR A 99 -16.20 54.08 56.17
N VAL A 100 -15.28 53.66 55.28
CA VAL A 100 -14.02 54.37 55.02
C VAL A 100 -14.23 55.47 53.97
N PRO A 101 -13.96 56.76 54.27
CA PRO A 101 -14.08 57.84 53.30
C PRO A 101 -13.03 57.76 52.19
N LEU A 102 -13.49 57.87 50.95
CA LEU A 102 -12.66 57.98 49.75
C LEU A 102 -12.50 59.45 49.35
N VAL A 103 -11.26 59.90 49.14
CA VAL A 103 -10.96 61.25 48.66
C VAL A 103 -10.02 61.19 47.46
N ARG A 104 -10.45 61.78 46.35
CA ARG A 104 -9.63 61.94 45.14
C ARG A 104 -8.77 63.19 45.24
N LEU A 105 -7.50 63.05 44.89
CA LEU A 105 -6.50 64.10 44.83
C LEU A 105 -5.93 64.17 43.40
N LEU A 106 -6.27 65.23 42.68
CA LEU A 106 -5.72 65.52 41.36
C LEU A 106 -4.53 66.46 41.52
N LEU A 107 -3.31 65.94 41.35
CA LEU A 107 -2.10 66.70 41.68
C LEU A 107 -1.91 67.93 40.79
N SER A 108 -2.30 67.84 39.52
CA SER A 108 -2.35 68.95 38.56
C SER A 108 -3.16 70.14 39.08
N ASP A 109 -4.29 69.87 39.73
CA ASP A 109 -5.26 70.89 40.15
C ASP A 109 -5.02 71.40 41.58
N ILE A 110 -4.50 70.54 42.47
CA ILE A 110 -4.39 70.86 43.91
C ILE A 110 -2.99 71.25 44.36
N ASP A 111 -1.93 70.94 43.59
CA ASP A 111 -0.57 71.28 44.02
C ASP A 111 -0.32 72.78 43.93
N ILE A 112 0.12 73.35 45.06
CA ILE A 112 0.53 74.75 45.15
C ILE A 112 2.01 74.73 45.55
N PRO A 113 2.94 75.21 44.70
CA PRO A 113 4.37 75.07 44.94
C PRO A 113 4.85 75.59 46.30
N SER A 114 4.20 76.63 46.83
CA SER A 114 4.52 77.25 48.13
C SER A 114 4.03 76.47 49.35
N LEU A 115 3.16 75.46 49.20
CA LEU A 115 2.66 74.64 50.31
C LEU A 115 3.34 73.26 50.34
N THR A 116 3.41 72.65 51.53
CA THR A 116 3.88 71.27 51.67
C THR A 116 2.78 70.28 51.27
N PRO A 117 3.12 69.09 50.72
CA PRO A 117 2.14 68.04 50.41
C PRO A 117 1.20 67.70 51.58
N ARG A 118 1.72 67.69 52.81
CA ARG A 118 0.91 67.51 54.03
C ARG A 118 -0.18 68.58 54.17
N ALA A 119 0.17 69.86 54.01
CA ALA A 119 -0.79 70.95 54.11
C ALA A 119 -1.86 70.88 53.02
N ILE A 120 -1.47 70.46 51.81
CA ILE A 120 -2.37 70.30 50.67
C ILE A 120 -3.38 69.17 50.94
N VAL A 121 -2.91 68.01 51.41
CA VAL A 121 -3.79 66.89 51.76
C VAL A 121 -4.74 67.24 52.91
N VAL A 122 -4.25 67.88 53.99
CA VAL A 122 -5.11 68.33 55.11
C VAL A 122 -6.19 69.29 54.60
N ARG A 123 -5.82 70.26 53.74
CA ARG A 123 -6.77 71.21 53.16
C ARG A 123 -7.81 70.53 52.26
N ALA A 124 -7.39 69.55 51.47
CA ALA A 124 -8.31 68.76 50.63
C ALA A 124 -9.32 67.96 51.46
N LEU A 125 -8.88 67.39 52.59
CA LEU A 125 -9.75 66.65 53.51
C LEU A 125 -10.71 67.57 54.27
N ALA A 126 -10.23 68.72 54.75
CA ALA A 126 -11.06 69.70 55.46
C ALA A 126 -12.18 70.27 54.58
N ARG A 127 -11.92 70.49 53.27
CA ARG A 127 -12.94 70.92 52.30
C ARG A 127 -14.09 69.92 52.11
N ARG A 128 -13.95 68.68 52.59
CA ARG A 128 -14.97 67.62 52.50
C ARG A 128 -15.67 67.35 53.84
N ASN A 129 -15.57 68.28 54.78
CA ASN A 129 -16.17 68.19 56.12
C ASN A 129 -15.77 66.92 56.91
N LEU A 130 -14.61 66.33 56.57
CA LEU A 130 -13.97 65.30 57.38
C LEU A 130 -13.26 66.00 58.55
N ALA A 131 -13.36 65.43 59.77
CA ALA A 131 -12.89 66.02 61.04
C ALA A 131 -11.57 66.81 60.90
N PRO A 132 -11.37 67.93 61.62
CA PRO A 132 -10.40 68.97 61.26
C PRO A 132 -8.92 68.55 61.18
N ASN A 133 -8.54 67.35 61.61
CA ASN A 133 -7.19 66.81 61.39
C ASN A 133 -7.16 65.26 61.38
N PRO A 134 -7.59 64.60 60.30
CA PRO A 134 -7.74 63.13 60.26
C PRO A 134 -6.40 62.38 60.30
N LEU A 135 -5.32 63.03 59.87
CA LEU A 135 -3.93 62.58 59.99
C LEU A 135 -3.49 62.40 61.45
N GLU A 136 -3.84 63.35 62.34
CA GLU A 136 -3.45 63.30 63.76
C GLU A 136 -4.28 62.31 64.57
N HIS A 137 -5.51 62.04 64.14
CA HIS A 137 -6.44 61.11 64.82
C HIS A 137 -6.39 59.69 64.23
N ASN A 138 -5.49 59.43 63.28
CA ASN A 138 -5.30 58.13 62.61
C ASN A 138 -6.62 57.51 62.14
N LEU A 139 -7.48 58.30 61.49
CA LEU A 139 -8.77 57.83 60.96
C LEU A 139 -8.56 57.02 59.68
N PRO A 140 -9.33 55.95 59.42
CA PRO A 140 -9.23 55.23 58.14
C PRO A 140 -9.67 56.14 56.99
N CYS A 141 -8.89 56.20 55.91
CA CYS A 141 -9.21 56.98 54.71
C CYS A 141 -8.54 56.36 53.47
N LEU A 142 -9.24 56.37 52.34
CA LEU A 142 -8.72 55.91 51.05
C LEU A 142 -8.46 57.12 50.15
N LEU A 143 -7.19 57.36 49.80
CA LEU A 143 -6.77 58.44 48.92
C LEU A 143 -6.50 57.90 47.53
N ILE A 144 -7.20 58.44 46.53
CA ILE A 144 -6.93 58.15 45.11
C ILE A 144 -6.17 59.33 44.52
N ILE A 145 -4.98 59.08 43.96
CA ILE A 145 -4.09 60.11 43.43
C ILE A 145 -3.85 59.89 41.94
N ASP A 146 -4.06 60.94 41.15
CA ASP A 146 -3.80 60.95 39.70
C ASP A 146 -3.02 62.22 39.29
N ASP A 147 -2.66 62.31 38.02
CA ASP A 147 -1.93 63.44 37.39
C ASP A 147 -0.50 63.66 37.92
N TRP A 148 0.17 62.57 38.33
CA TRP A 148 1.59 62.59 38.72
C TRP A 148 2.51 63.17 37.63
N GLU A 149 2.23 62.83 36.38
CA GLU A 149 3.02 63.20 35.21
C GLU A 149 2.91 64.70 34.84
N GLU A 150 1.92 65.40 35.38
CA GLU A 150 1.75 66.85 35.15
C GLU A 150 2.63 67.69 36.09
N LEU A 151 3.14 67.10 37.18
CA LEU A 151 4.03 67.82 38.09
C LEU A 151 5.44 67.96 37.48
N PRO A 152 6.13 69.10 37.69
CA PRO A 152 7.55 69.24 37.36
C PRO A 152 8.41 68.22 38.11
N LEU A 153 9.50 67.74 37.50
CA LEU A 153 10.39 66.70 38.08
C LEU A 153 10.86 67.02 39.51
N ALA A 154 11.25 68.27 39.78
CA ALA A 154 11.67 68.69 41.12
C ALA A 154 10.54 68.60 42.16
N ARG A 155 9.29 68.84 41.72
CA ARG A 155 8.12 68.81 42.57
C ARG A 155 7.64 67.39 42.87
N ARG A 156 7.78 66.49 41.88
CA ARG A 156 7.56 65.05 42.04
C ARG A 156 8.38 64.48 43.20
N ALA A 157 9.68 64.75 43.27
CA ALA A 157 10.54 64.23 44.34
C ALA A 157 10.02 64.57 45.77
N ILE A 158 9.44 65.76 45.95
CA ILE A 158 8.87 66.20 47.23
C ILE A 158 7.61 65.42 47.58
N TRP A 159 6.70 65.24 46.62
CA TRP A 159 5.48 64.47 46.80
C TRP A 159 5.76 62.97 47.01
N GLN A 160 6.71 62.39 46.27
CA GLN A 160 7.13 60.99 46.44
C GLN A 160 7.59 60.73 47.87
N ARG A 161 8.49 61.59 48.40
CA ARG A 161 9.01 61.45 49.77
C ARG A 161 7.89 61.53 50.82
N PHE A 162 6.89 62.37 50.60
CA PHE A 162 5.75 62.48 51.49
C PHE A 162 4.87 61.22 51.46
N LEU A 163 4.55 60.70 50.28
CA LEU A 163 3.66 59.56 50.11
C LEU A 163 4.30 58.23 50.57
N VAL A 164 5.60 58.04 50.33
CA VAL A 164 6.33 56.86 50.80
C VAL A 164 6.36 56.78 52.33
N ASN A 165 6.53 57.91 53.00
CA ASN A 165 6.61 57.99 54.47
C ASN A 165 5.23 58.17 55.14
N LEU A 166 4.14 58.08 54.38
CA LEU A 166 2.80 58.35 54.89
C LEU A 166 2.32 57.26 55.86
N SER A 167 2.65 55.99 55.60
CA SER A 167 2.25 54.85 56.43
C SER A 167 2.78 54.90 57.87
N GLU A 168 3.98 55.47 58.08
CA GLU A 168 4.55 55.68 59.43
C GLU A 168 3.75 56.70 60.25
N ARG A 169 3.17 57.70 59.58
CA ARG A 169 2.49 58.83 60.22
C ARG A 169 0.97 58.67 60.24
N TRP A 170 0.42 57.91 59.30
CA TRP A 170 -1.02 57.66 59.13
C TRP A 170 -1.28 56.20 58.73
N PRO A 171 -1.07 55.24 59.64
CA PRO A 171 -1.09 53.81 59.32
C PRO A 171 -2.47 53.28 58.89
N LYS A 172 -3.57 53.96 59.22
CA LYS A 172 -4.91 53.59 58.75
C LYS A 172 -5.30 54.19 57.38
N ALA A 173 -4.47 55.06 56.80
CA ALA A 173 -4.70 55.54 55.44
C ALA A 173 -4.24 54.53 54.39
N ARG A 174 -4.95 54.48 53.28
CA ARG A 174 -4.58 53.72 52.08
C ARG A 174 -4.48 54.68 50.92
N VAL A 175 -3.40 54.59 50.15
CA VAL A 175 -3.18 55.41 48.96
C VAL A 175 -3.20 54.50 47.74
N VAL A 176 -3.96 54.88 46.72
CA VAL A 176 -3.88 54.31 45.38
C VAL A 176 -3.43 55.40 44.43
N ILE A 177 -2.31 55.21 43.74
CA ILE A 177 -1.71 56.21 42.85
C ILE A 177 -1.44 55.65 41.45
N ALA A 178 -1.70 56.44 40.41
CA ALA A 178 -1.29 56.15 39.04
C ALA A 178 0.14 56.65 38.76
N LEU A 179 1.04 55.76 38.31
CA LEU A 179 2.46 56.07 38.05
C LEU A 179 2.93 55.59 36.67
N PRO A 180 3.87 56.30 36.00
CA PRO A 180 4.44 55.86 34.72
C PRO A 180 5.26 54.59 34.90
N SER A 181 5.43 53.83 33.82
CA SER A 181 6.30 52.66 33.82
C SER A 181 7.73 53.02 34.28
N GLY A 182 8.28 52.27 35.24
CA GLY A 182 9.62 52.49 35.79
C GLY A 182 9.68 53.20 37.15
N GLU A 183 8.56 53.76 37.64
CA GLU A 183 8.47 54.36 38.97
C GLU A 183 8.14 53.29 40.04
N LEU A 184 9.18 52.66 40.62
CA LEU A 184 9.03 51.62 41.66
C LEU A 184 9.35 52.19 43.05
N TRP A 185 8.32 52.50 43.82
CA TRP A 185 8.43 53.14 45.13
C TRP A 185 8.37 52.13 46.28
N PRO A 186 9.23 52.26 47.31
CA PRO A 186 9.16 51.41 48.50
C PRO A 186 7.87 51.67 49.29
N GLY A 187 7.32 50.64 49.94
CA GLY A 187 6.06 50.72 50.69
C GLY A 187 4.77 50.63 49.85
N PHE A 188 4.90 50.62 48.51
CA PHE A 188 3.80 50.41 47.58
C PHE A 188 3.83 49.00 46.97
N THR A 189 2.66 48.39 46.79
CA THR A 189 2.45 47.25 45.89
C THR A 189 2.33 47.79 44.47
N HIS A 190 3.22 47.34 43.58
CA HIS A 190 3.22 47.77 42.18
C HIS A 190 2.41 46.79 41.35
N ARG A 191 1.39 47.29 40.65
CA ARG A 191 0.59 46.53 39.68
C ARG A 191 0.72 47.17 38.32
N ALA A 192 1.49 46.52 37.46
CA ALA A 192 1.70 46.97 36.08
C ALA A 192 0.53 46.50 35.19
N ILE A 193 -0.02 47.41 34.38
CA ILE A 193 -0.98 47.04 33.34
C ILE A 193 -0.19 46.52 32.13
N ALA A 194 -0.30 45.22 31.86
CA ALA A 194 0.36 44.57 30.74
C ALA A 194 -0.47 44.69 29.44
N PRO A 195 0.15 44.50 28.25
CA PRO A 195 -0.57 44.26 27.00
C PRO A 195 -1.57 43.09 27.13
N LEU A 196 -2.68 43.17 26.40
CA LEU A 196 -3.77 42.19 26.53
C LEU A 196 -3.37 40.83 25.96
N SER A 197 -3.50 39.79 26.80
CA SER A 197 -3.42 38.40 26.33
C SER A 197 -4.54 38.06 25.35
N ASP A 198 -4.42 36.96 24.61
CA ASP A 198 -5.47 36.51 23.68
C ASP A 198 -6.82 36.29 24.41
N GLU A 199 -6.79 35.71 25.60
CA GLU A 199 -7.99 35.50 26.44
C GLU A 199 -8.62 36.82 26.91
N GLN A 200 -7.78 37.78 27.34
CA GLN A 200 -8.25 39.09 27.77
C GLN A 200 -8.79 39.89 26.58
N LEU A 201 -8.14 39.82 25.43
CA LEU A 201 -8.59 40.46 24.21
C LEU A 201 -9.95 39.92 23.76
N ALA A 202 -10.15 38.60 23.75
CA ALA A 202 -11.45 38.01 23.41
C ALA A 202 -12.56 38.50 24.35
N THR A 203 -12.27 38.56 25.65
CA THR A 203 -13.21 39.07 26.67
C THR A 203 -13.54 40.55 26.44
N TRP A 204 -12.52 41.37 26.15
CA TRP A 204 -12.69 42.79 25.85
C TRP A 204 -13.48 43.01 24.56
N ILE A 205 -13.22 42.22 23.52
CA ILE A 205 -13.98 42.27 22.25
C ILE A 205 -15.45 41.96 22.52
N GLN A 206 -15.74 40.93 23.31
CA GLN A 206 -17.11 40.55 23.66
C GLN A 206 -17.86 41.67 24.43
N ILE A 207 -17.18 42.36 25.35
CA ILE A 207 -17.78 43.44 26.14
C ILE A 207 -17.94 44.74 25.33
N LEU A 208 -16.93 45.11 24.54
CA LEU A 208 -16.89 46.38 23.83
C LEU A 208 -17.62 46.36 22.48
N PHE A 209 -17.74 45.20 21.83
CA PHE A 209 -18.40 45.00 20.55
C PHE A 209 -19.51 43.95 20.65
N PRO A 210 -20.56 44.18 21.47
CA PRO A 210 -21.58 43.17 21.79
C PRO A 210 -22.42 42.71 20.58
N HIS A 211 -22.39 43.46 19.48
CA HIS A 211 -23.15 43.17 18.26
C HIS A 211 -22.30 42.55 17.14
N SER A 212 -21.05 42.17 17.43
CA SER A 212 -20.12 41.58 16.45
C SER A 212 -19.67 40.20 16.89
N ASP A 213 -19.50 39.28 15.94
CA ASP A 213 -19.03 37.92 16.23
C ASP A 213 -17.54 37.94 16.64
N PRO A 214 -17.20 37.53 17.88
CA PRO A 214 -15.82 37.50 18.36
C PRO A 214 -14.89 36.67 17.48
N GLN A 215 -15.40 35.59 16.85
CA GLN A 215 -14.58 34.70 16.01
C GLN A 215 -14.14 35.38 14.70
N THR A 216 -14.93 36.34 14.21
CA THR A 216 -14.59 37.13 13.02
C THR A 216 -13.67 38.32 13.31
N LEU A 217 -13.80 38.92 14.50
CA LEU A 217 -13.03 40.09 14.89
C LEU A 217 -11.65 39.74 15.43
N PHE A 218 -11.52 38.63 16.15
CA PHE A 218 -10.25 38.23 16.76
C PHE A 218 -9.09 38.14 15.74
N PRO A 219 -9.24 37.50 14.56
CA PRO A 219 -8.19 37.45 13.54
C PRO A 219 -7.78 38.82 12.98
N LEU A 220 -8.66 39.83 13.04
CA LEU A 220 -8.34 41.18 12.60
C LEU A 220 -7.29 41.84 13.51
N PHE A 221 -7.28 41.50 14.81
CA PHE A 221 -6.30 41.98 15.78
C PHE A 221 -4.97 41.20 15.76
N GLU A 222 -4.83 40.20 14.89
CA GLU A 222 -3.56 39.49 14.65
C GLU A 222 -2.77 40.06 13.47
N ARG A 223 -3.36 41.01 12.74
CA ARG A 223 -2.78 41.63 11.54
C ARG A 223 -2.63 43.14 11.74
N ASP A 224 -1.68 43.75 11.04
CA ASP A 224 -1.57 45.20 11.01
C ASP A 224 -2.79 45.80 10.28
N PRO A 225 -3.31 46.95 10.73
CA PRO A 225 -2.76 47.82 11.78
C PRO A 225 -3.28 47.54 13.19
N LEU A 226 -4.25 46.65 13.36
CA LEU A 226 -4.99 46.48 14.62
C LEU A 226 -4.20 45.73 15.70
N VAL A 227 -3.22 44.91 15.30
CA VAL A 227 -2.34 44.22 16.25
C VAL A 227 -1.56 45.20 17.15
N MET A 228 -1.28 46.42 16.67
CA MET A 228 -0.61 47.46 17.48
C MET A 228 -1.50 47.98 18.62
N LEU A 229 -2.83 47.90 18.46
CA LEU A 229 -3.80 48.37 19.44
C LEU A 229 -3.90 47.46 20.66
N ARG A 230 -3.35 46.23 20.57
CA ARG A 230 -3.25 45.28 21.69
C ARG A 230 -2.22 45.70 22.74
N GLU A 231 -1.27 46.55 22.34
CA GLU A 231 -0.18 47.01 23.21
C GLU A 231 -0.68 47.94 24.32
N ARG A 232 -1.81 48.64 24.09
CA ARG A 232 -2.32 49.68 24.99
C ARG A 232 -3.86 49.57 25.11
N PRO A 233 -4.39 49.10 26.26
CA PRO A 233 -5.82 48.84 26.41
C PRO A 233 -6.76 50.01 26.10
N ALA A 234 -6.36 51.27 26.33
CA ALA A 234 -7.22 52.40 26.02
C ALA A 234 -7.49 52.57 24.52
N GLU A 235 -6.62 52.05 23.65
CA GLU A 235 -6.80 52.13 22.20
C GLU A 235 -7.95 51.24 21.71
N LEU A 236 -8.23 50.13 22.40
CA LEU A 236 -9.42 49.32 22.12
C LEU A 236 -10.71 50.06 22.50
N ILE A 237 -10.68 50.85 23.57
CA ILE A 237 -11.81 51.69 23.97
C ILE A 237 -12.02 52.82 22.95
N MET A 238 -10.93 53.47 22.51
CA MET A 238 -11.00 54.47 21.43
C MET A 238 -11.55 53.87 20.14
N LEU A 239 -11.14 52.64 19.81
CA LEU A 239 -11.63 51.92 18.65
C LEU A 239 -13.12 51.60 18.79
N ALA A 240 -13.57 51.10 19.94
CA ALA A 240 -14.99 50.82 20.19
C ALA A 240 -15.86 52.08 20.04
N LEU A 241 -15.35 53.25 20.45
CA LEU A 241 -16.06 54.52 20.31
C LEU A 241 -16.10 55.04 18.86
N THR A 242 -15.05 54.79 18.07
CA THR A 242 -14.88 55.42 16.74
C THR A 242 -15.19 54.51 15.56
N GLN A 243 -15.07 53.19 15.73
CA GLN A 243 -15.29 52.18 14.70
C GLN A 243 -16.70 52.22 14.09
N PRO A 244 -17.79 52.39 14.88
CA PRO A 244 -19.14 52.46 14.32
C PRO A 244 -19.36 53.64 13.36
N LEU A 245 -18.53 54.69 13.48
CA LEU A 245 -18.67 55.93 12.71
C LEU A 245 -17.74 56.00 11.49
N SER A 246 -16.55 55.40 11.60
CA SER A 246 -15.46 55.62 10.64
C SER A 246 -14.82 54.33 10.10
N GLY A 247 -15.39 53.17 10.45
CA GLY A 247 -14.84 51.86 10.11
C GLY A 247 -13.49 51.59 10.78
N TRP A 248 -12.72 50.65 10.24
CA TRP A 248 -11.42 50.26 10.81
C TRP A 248 -10.33 51.30 10.46
N PRO A 249 -9.43 51.64 11.41
CA PRO A 249 -8.30 52.53 11.15
C PRO A 249 -7.25 51.84 10.29
N VAL A 250 -6.53 52.64 9.48
CA VAL A 250 -5.43 52.15 8.60
C VAL A 250 -4.05 52.22 9.28
N SER A 251 -3.94 52.91 10.43
CA SER A 251 -2.75 53.01 11.28
C SER A 251 -3.17 53.41 12.69
N ARG A 252 -2.25 53.35 13.66
CA ARG A 252 -2.51 53.86 15.02
C ARG A 252 -2.72 55.37 14.99
N ALA A 253 -1.92 56.10 14.22
CA ALA A 253 -2.07 57.54 14.04
C ALA A 253 -3.49 57.92 13.56
N ALA A 254 -4.05 57.17 12.60
CA ALA A 254 -5.41 57.39 12.12
C ALA A 254 -6.48 57.14 13.21
N LEU A 255 -6.27 56.19 14.12
CA LEU A 255 -7.18 55.99 15.26
C LEU A 255 -7.17 57.20 16.20
N TYR A 256 -5.98 57.71 16.54
CA TYR A 256 -5.86 58.89 17.40
C TYR A 256 -6.43 60.14 16.76
N GLU A 257 -6.24 60.32 15.46
CA GLU A 257 -6.86 61.40 14.69
C GLU A 257 -8.39 61.34 14.76
N ARG A 258 -8.97 60.17 14.50
CA ARG A 258 -10.41 59.94 14.59
C ARG A 258 -10.94 60.17 16.00
N MET A 259 -10.22 59.70 17.02
CA MET A 259 -10.61 59.91 18.41
C MET A 259 -10.52 61.38 18.82
N ALA A 260 -9.51 62.12 18.35
CA ALA A 260 -9.39 63.55 18.59
C ALA A 260 -10.56 64.31 17.92
N ALA A 261 -10.90 63.97 16.68
CA ALA A 261 -12.06 64.52 15.98
C ALA A 261 -13.37 64.21 16.72
N PHE A 262 -13.55 62.96 17.17
CA PHE A 262 -14.71 62.51 17.94
C PHE A 262 -14.85 63.23 19.30
N ALA A 263 -13.75 63.42 20.03
CA ALA A 263 -13.75 64.05 21.34
C ALA A 263 -13.97 65.58 21.30
N THR A 264 -13.60 66.24 20.21
CA THR A 264 -13.63 67.71 20.08
C THR A 264 -15.01 68.34 20.37
N PRO A 265 -16.14 67.90 19.77
CA PRO A 265 -17.46 68.46 20.05
C PRO A 265 -17.96 68.18 21.48
N ILE A 266 -17.64 67.00 22.03
CA ILE A 266 -18.03 66.63 23.40
C ILE A 266 -17.41 67.60 24.40
N LEU A 267 -16.16 68.01 24.17
CA LEU A 267 -15.41 68.85 25.09
C LEU A 267 -15.68 70.35 24.89
N ALA A 268 -16.26 70.73 23.74
CA ALA A 268 -16.75 72.09 23.51
C ALA A 268 -18.05 72.40 24.28
N THR A 269 -18.82 71.38 24.69
CA THR A 269 -20.13 71.55 25.36
C THR A 269 -20.07 71.49 26.89
N THR A 270 -18.98 71.00 27.47
CA THR A 270 -18.72 71.02 28.91
C THR A 270 -17.97 72.29 29.31
N ASN A 271 -18.63 73.23 29.98
CA ASN A 271 -18.00 74.48 30.47
C ASN A 271 -16.87 74.27 31.49
N ASP A 272 -16.70 73.05 32.03
CA ASP A 272 -15.56 72.65 32.86
C ASP A 272 -14.74 71.55 32.16
N GLN A 273 -13.70 71.95 31.43
CA GLN A 273 -12.61 71.03 31.02
C GLN A 273 -11.93 70.33 32.22
N ALA A 274 -12.23 70.76 33.44
CA ALA A 274 -11.70 70.21 34.69
C ALA A 274 -12.18 68.77 35.00
N GLY A 275 -13.27 68.28 34.39
CA GLY A 275 -13.86 66.98 34.73
C GLY A 275 -13.25 65.75 34.03
N TRP A 276 -12.73 65.90 32.81
CA TRP A 276 -12.28 64.75 31.99
C TRP A 276 -10.84 64.36 32.30
N ARG A 277 -10.61 63.11 32.71
CA ARG A 277 -9.25 62.60 33.00
C ARG A 277 -8.95 61.26 32.36
N ILE A 278 -9.95 60.41 32.12
CA ILE A 278 -9.72 59.12 31.44
C ILE A 278 -9.35 59.35 29.97
N GLY A 279 -8.06 59.20 29.64
CA GLY A 279 -7.52 59.35 28.28
C GLY A 279 -6.86 60.71 27.97
N ALA A 280 -6.83 61.65 28.93
CA ALA A 280 -6.31 63.00 28.73
C ALA A 280 -4.81 63.02 28.34
N SER A 281 -3.97 62.24 29.02
CA SER A 281 -2.53 62.16 28.71
C SER A 281 -2.24 61.60 27.32
N ALA A 282 -3.04 60.62 26.86
CA ALA A 282 -2.92 60.05 25.53
C ALA A 282 -3.26 61.09 24.43
N ARG A 283 -4.29 61.89 24.66
CA ARG A 283 -4.63 63.02 23.78
C ARG A 283 -3.51 64.07 23.75
N HIS A 284 -2.95 64.42 24.90
CA HIS A 284 -1.87 65.40 24.97
C HIS A 284 -0.64 64.98 24.16
N VAL A 285 -0.22 63.71 24.28
CA VAL A 285 0.90 63.19 23.49
C VAL A 285 0.58 63.18 21.98
N TYR A 286 -0.65 62.87 21.59
CA TYR A 286 -1.06 62.97 20.19
C TYR A 286 -0.98 64.40 19.65
N GLN A 287 -1.41 65.40 20.42
CA GLN A 287 -1.29 66.82 20.04
C GLN A 287 0.18 67.22 19.83
N GLN A 288 1.07 66.79 20.74
CA GLN A 288 2.50 66.99 20.59
C GLN A 288 3.06 66.30 19.33
N ALA A 289 2.53 65.14 18.95
CA ALA A 289 2.92 64.44 17.73
C ALA A 289 2.50 65.22 16.47
N VAL A 290 1.30 65.81 16.46
CA VAL A 290 0.82 66.68 15.37
C VAL A 290 1.67 67.95 15.27
N GLU A 291 1.99 68.58 16.40
CA GLU A 291 2.89 69.75 16.45
C GLU A 291 4.29 69.42 15.93
N LEU A 292 4.81 68.24 16.29
CA LEU A 292 6.11 67.76 15.83
C LEU A 292 6.10 67.48 14.32
N ALA A 293 5.03 66.86 13.80
CA ALA A 293 4.85 66.58 12.38
C ALA A 293 4.70 67.85 11.52
N ALA A 294 4.17 68.93 12.08
CA ALA A 294 3.98 70.21 11.38
C ALA A 294 5.28 71.03 11.23
N GLN A 295 6.36 70.67 11.93
CA GLN A 295 7.63 71.41 11.89
C GLN A 295 8.43 71.09 10.62
N SER A 296 8.71 72.12 9.82
CA SER A 296 9.52 71.99 8.59
C SER A 296 11.03 71.82 8.84
N ARG A 297 11.52 72.22 10.02
CA ARG A 297 12.90 72.01 10.48
C ARG A 297 12.89 71.56 11.94
N LEU A 298 13.30 70.32 12.16
CA LEU A 298 13.23 69.68 13.47
C LEU A 298 14.62 69.66 14.11
N GLU A 299 14.75 70.24 15.31
CA GLU A 299 16.03 70.22 16.02
C GLU A 299 16.28 68.84 16.66
N PRO A 300 17.42 68.16 16.37
CA PRO A 300 17.70 66.84 16.93
C PRO A 300 17.80 66.82 18.47
N LYS A 301 18.09 67.98 19.08
CA LYS A 301 18.15 68.16 20.54
C LYS A 301 16.79 67.92 21.21
N THR A 302 15.69 68.31 20.56
CA THR A 302 14.32 68.13 21.07
C THR A 302 13.97 66.66 21.23
N ILE A 303 14.41 65.84 20.28
CA ILE A 303 14.25 64.38 20.37
C ILE A 303 15.15 63.83 21.48
N ARG A 304 16.42 64.25 21.55
CA ARG A 304 17.38 63.73 22.53
C ARG A 304 16.98 64.00 23.99
N SER A 305 16.49 65.20 24.29
CA SER A 305 16.14 65.60 25.66
C SER A 305 14.81 65.02 26.15
N ALA A 306 13.99 64.48 25.25
CA ALA A 306 12.70 63.88 25.59
C ALA A 306 12.86 62.50 26.23
N GLY A 307 11.97 62.20 27.19
CA GLY A 307 11.94 60.89 27.86
C GLY A 307 11.72 59.72 26.89
N ALA A 308 12.29 58.56 27.18
CA ALA A 308 12.22 57.37 26.32
C ALA A 308 10.78 56.94 25.99
N GLN A 309 9.84 57.06 26.95
CA GLN A 309 8.43 56.73 26.74
C GLN A 309 7.72 57.72 25.81
N TRP A 310 8.08 59.00 25.89
CA TRP A 310 7.60 60.01 24.98
C TRP A 310 8.10 59.73 23.57
N ARG A 311 9.40 59.49 23.40
CA ARG A 311 10.01 59.14 22.09
C ARG A 311 9.34 57.91 21.47
N ALA A 312 9.15 56.86 22.27
CA ALA A 312 8.53 55.61 21.86
C ALA A 312 7.07 55.73 21.40
N PHE A 313 6.35 56.78 21.82
CA PHE A 313 4.92 56.94 21.54
C PHE A 313 4.63 58.11 20.59
N CYS A 314 5.27 59.26 20.80
CA CYS A 314 5.08 60.46 19.99
C CYS A 314 5.70 60.32 18.59
N LEU A 315 6.92 59.78 18.47
CA LEU A 315 7.61 59.71 17.17
C LEU A 315 6.89 58.82 16.13
N PRO A 316 6.42 57.60 16.47
CA PRO A 316 5.67 56.79 15.51
C PRO A 316 4.35 57.47 15.09
N LEU A 317 3.66 58.14 16.00
CA LEU A 317 2.44 58.90 15.69
C LEU A 317 2.74 60.10 14.78
N ALA A 318 3.80 60.86 15.06
CA ALA A 318 4.23 61.98 14.21
C ALA A 318 4.61 61.51 12.80
N PHE A 319 5.26 60.34 12.71
CA PHE A 319 5.60 59.70 11.43
C PHE A 319 4.38 59.24 10.64
N GLY A 320 3.32 58.79 11.33
CA GLY A 320 2.06 58.41 10.69
C GLY A 320 1.21 59.60 10.22
N VAL A 321 1.31 60.76 10.89
CA VAL A 321 0.54 61.98 10.56
C VAL A 321 1.23 62.84 9.50
N THR A 322 2.57 62.85 9.44
CA THR A 322 3.29 63.73 8.50
C THR A 322 3.03 63.36 7.03
N LEU A 323 2.94 64.38 6.17
CA LEU A 323 2.88 64.18 4.71
C LEU A 323 4.24 63.68 4.17
N ASP A 324 5.34 64.30 4.61
CA ASP A 324 6.73 63.93 4.27
C ASP A 324 7.51 63.49 5.54
N PRO A 325 7.94 62.22 5.64
CA PRO A 325 8.70 61.73 6.77
C PRO A 325 10.21 62.02 6.71
N GLN A 326 10.75 62.50 5.59
CA GLN A 326 12.19 62.72 5.41
C GLN A 326 12.82 63.65 6.48
N PRO A 327 12.18 64.76 6.90
CA PRO A 327 12.71 65.62 7.96
C PRO A 327 12.81 64.90 9.32
N LEU A 328 11.87 64.00 9.64
CA LEU A 328 11.90 63.21 10.87
C LEU A 328 12.98 62.14 10.82
N ILE A 329 13.16 61.46 9.68
CA ILE A 329 14.21 60.43 9.49
C ILE A 329 15.60 61.07 9.65
N THR A 330 15.82 62.21 9.01
CA THR A 330 17.09 62.95 9.07
C THR A 330 17.38 63.49 10.47
N ALA A 331 16.38 64.07 11.14
CA ALA A 331 16.52 64.53 12.52
C ALA A 331 16.81 63.38 13.51
N LEU A 332 16.18 62.21 13.31
CA LEU A 332 16.46 61.01 14.11
C LEU A 332 17.88 60.50 13.89
N ALA A 333 18.37 60.47 12.64
CA ALA A 333 19.75 60.11 12.34
C ALA A 333 20.75 61.06 13.02
N ALA A 334 20.46 62.37 13.08
CA ALA A 334 21.30 63.38 13.69
C ALA A 334 21.18 63.52 15.23
N SER A 335 20.27 62.77 15.87
CA SER A 335 19.95 62.93 17.30
C SER A 335 21.00 62.35 18.27
N GLU A 336 22.03 61.66 17.75
CA GLU A 336 23.10 60.94 18.49
C GLU A 336 22.56 59.96 19.56
N LEU A 337 21.41 59.35 19.31
CA LEU A 337 20.88 58.28 20.16
C LEU A 337 21.68 56.97 19.96
N PRO A 338 21.72 56.08 20.96
CA PRO A 338 22.28 54.74 20.79
C PRO A 338 21.64 54.03 19.58
N ASN A 339 22.47 53.39 18.73
CA ASN A 339 22.01 52.79 17.49
C ASN A 339 20.84 51.82 17.67
N GLY A 340 20.85 50.98 18.72
CA GLY A 340 19.73 50.08 19.02
C GLY A 340 18.42 50.82 19.29
N GLU A 341 18.45 51.91 20.06
CA GLU A 341 17.26 52.72 20.35
C GLU A 341 16.76 53.43 19.07
N ARG A 342 17.66 54.03 18.29
CA ARG A 342 17.31 54.70 17.03
C ARG A 342 16.67 53.75 16.03
N LEU A 343 17.27 52.58 15.79
CA LEU A 343 16.74 51.59 14.84
C LEU A 343 15.39 51.03 15.31
N LEU A 344 15.18 50.86 16.62
CA LEU A 344 13.88 50.44 17.16
C LEU A 344 12.80 51.51 16.97
N LEU A 345 13.15 52.79 17.15
CA LEU A 345 12.24 53.90 16.88
C LEU A 345 11.87 53.98 15.38
N LEU A 346 12.85 53.78 14.49
CA LEU A 346 12.62 53.69 13.04
C LEU A 346 11.76 52.48 12.66
N ALA A 347 11.96 51.32 13.28
CA ALA A 347 11.11 50.14 13.08
C ALA A 347 9.64 50.42 13.45
N ARG A 348 9.41 51.08 14.61
CA ARG A 348 8.06 51.48 15.03
C ARG A 348 7.44 52.49 14.09
N ALA A 349 8.22 53.47 13.61
CA ALA A 349 7.78 54.46 12.66
C ALA A 349 7.40 53.85 11.29
N LEU A 350 8.24 52.94 10.76
CA LEU A 350 7.96 52.22 9.52
C LEU A 350 6.75 51.28 9.64
N ARG A 351 6.49 50.73 10.83
CA ARG A 351 5.28 49.93 11.07
C ARG A 351 4.00 50.77 11.07
N GLU A 352 4.06 52.01 11.52
CA GLU A 352 2.94 52.96 11.43
C GLU A 352 2.65 53.40 9.98
N ARG A 353 3.70 53.50 9.15
CA ARG A 353 3.58 53.84 7.72
C ARG A 353 4.42 52.87 6.86
N PRO A 354 3.90 51.65 6.60
CA PRO A 354 4.65 50.62 5.88
C PRO A 354 4.78 50.92 4.38
N ARG A 355 3.87 51.71 3.81
CA ARG A 355 3.94 52.17 2.41
C ARG A 355 4.71 53.47 2.34
N LEU A 356 6.03 53.33 2.18
CA LEU A 356 6.96 54.44 1.96
C LEU A 356 7.61 54.27 0.58
N ASP A 357 8.03 55.38 -0.03
CA ASP A 357 8.83 55.35 -1.26
C ASP A 357 9.99 54.34 -1.11
N PRO A 358 10.11 53.34 -2.01
CA PRO A 358 11.23 52.40 -2.05
C PRO A 358 12.61 53.04 -1.97
N ALA A 359 12.77 54.27 -2.46
CA ALA A 359 14.02 55.03 -2.36
C ALA A 359 14.40 55.39 -0.91
N LEU A 360 13.42 55.52 -0.03
CA LEU A 360 13.60 55.84 1.39
C LEU A 360 13.58 54.60 2.29
N SER A 361 12.71 53.63 2.00
CA SER A 361 12.56 52.43 2.85
C SER A 361 13.72 51.44 2.69
N ARG A 362 14.27 51.29 1.49
CA ARG A 362 15.35 50.33 1.25
C ARG A 362 16.65 50.65 2.00
N PRO A 363 17.21 51.89 1.97
CA PRO A 363 18.42 52.21 2.72
C PRO A 363 18.26 51.96 4.23
N LEU A 364 17.06 52.21 4.76
CA LEU A 364 16.73 51.94 6.16
C LEU A 364 16.76 50.43 6.46
N LEU A 365 16.18 49.61 5.58
CA LEU A 365 16.26 48.14 5.73
C LEU A 365 17.69 47.62 5.63
N GLU A 366 18.50 48.16 4.71
CA GLU A 366 19.90 47.79 4.57
C GLU A 366 20.72 48.17 5.81
N GLU A 367 20.47 49.34 6.39
CA GLU A 367 21.07 49.77 7.65
C GLU A 367 20.65 48.84 8.82
N MET A 368 19.37 48.49 8.91
CA MET A 368 18.87 47.56 9.94
C MET A 368 19.48 46.16 9.81
N CYS A 369 19.66 45.65 8.58
CA CYS A 369 20.35 44.38 8.33
C CYS A 369 21.82 44.40 8.77
N HIS A 370 22.47 45.57 8.75
CA HIS A 370 23.87 45.69 9.14
C HIS A 370 24.05 45.80 10.66
N TYR A 371 23.08 46.40 11.38
CA TYR A 371 23.27 46.82 12.78
C TYR A 371 22.30 46.24 13.82
N GLY A 372 21.17 45.59 13.46
CA GLY A 372 20.22 45.16 14.50
C GLY A 372 19.10 44.20 14.12
N GLY A 373 19.14 43.00 14.70
CA GLY A 373 18.07 41.98 14.58
C GLY A 373 16.77 42.30 15.33
N GLU A 374 16.81 42.99 16.49
CA GLU A 374 15.60 43.33 17.25
C GLU A 374 14.67 44.29 16.48
N ALA A 375 15.25 45.27 15.79
CA ALA A 375 14.51 46.22 14.98
C ALA A 375 13.85 45.53 13.76
N LEU A 376 14.55 44.58 13.12
CA LEU A 376 13.98 43.76 12.05
C LEU A 376 12.87 42.82 12.56
N ASN A 377 13.06 42.17 13.70
CA ASN A 377 12.03 41.33 14.33
C ASN A 377 10.75 42.12 14.61
N MET A 378 10.87 43.39 15.04
CA MET A 378 9.73 44.29 15.23
C MET A 378 9.02 44.64 13.91
N LEU A 379 9.76 44.68 12.81
CA LEU A 379 9.25 45.08 11.49
C LEU A 379 8.63 43.92 10.68
N VAL A 380 8.82 42.66 11.08
CA VAL A 380 8.32 41.48 10.35
C VAL A 380 6.86 41.59 9.86
N PRO A 381 5.90 42.12 10.63
CA PRO A 381 4.53 42.31 10.14
C PRO A 381 4.39 43.27 8.94
N ALA A 382 5.26 44.28 8.85
CA ALA A 382 5.26 45.30 7.82
C ALA A 382 6.19 44.97 6.63
N LEU A 383 7.20 44.10 6.83
CA LEU A 383 8.16 43.70 5.81
C LEU A 383 7.53 43.17 4.51
N PRO A 384 6.45 42.35 4.52
CA PRO A 384 5.80 41.89 3.28
C PRO A 384 5.37 43.04 2.37
N ILE A 385 4.80 44.09 2.95
CA ILE A 385 4.31 45.27 2.21
C ILE A 385 5.51 46.04 1.64
N ILE A 386 6.51 46.35 2.48
CA ILE A 386 7.68 47.14 2.10
C ILE A 386 8.46 46.43 0.98
N LEU A 387 8.74 45.13 1.14
CA LEU A 387 9.49 44.36 0.15
C LEU A 387 8.71 44.14 -1.14
N THR A 388 7.38 44.06 -1.08
CA THR A 388 6.53 44.00 -2.27
C THR A 388 6.62 45.30 -3.08
N ASP A 389 6.57 46.46 -2.42
CA ASP A 389 6.70 47.76 -3.09
C ASP A 389 8.11 48.01 -3.64
N ILE A 390 9.16 47.58 -2.92
CA ILE A 390 10.53 47.55 -3.44
C ILE A 390 10.64 46.62 -4.65
N GLY A 391 10.06 45.41 -4.57
CA GLY A 391 10.11 44.43 -5.65
C GLY A 391 9.42 44.87 -6.94
N ARG A 392 8.36 45.69 -6.84
CA ARG A 392 7.67 46.28 -8.00
C ARG A 392 8.53 47.32 -8.74
N THR A 393 9.38 48.05 -8.01
CA THR A 393 10.19 49.14 -8.57
C THR A 393 11.63 48.73 -8.89
N GLN A 394 12.17 47.75 -8.15
CA GLN A 394 13.59 47.35 -8.16
C GLN A 394 13.74 45.81 -8.10
N SER A 395 13.10 45.10 -9.02
CA SER A 395 12.95 43.62 -9.02
C SER A 395 14.26 42.82 -8.94
N GLY A 396 15.36 43.33 -9.49
CA GLY A 396 16.65 42.63 -9.50
C GLY A 396 17.43 42.65 -8.17
N GLN A 397 17.02 43.49 -7.21
CA GLN A 397 17.78 43.71 -5.96
C GLN A 397 17.02 43.29 -4.70
N VAL A 398 15.73 42.97 -4.83
CA VAL A 398 14.86 42.60 -3.69
C VAL A 398 15.12 41.19 -3.17
N THR A 399 15.55 40.25 -4.02
CA THR A 399 15.85 38.86 -3.61
C THR A 399 17.05 38.79 -2.68
N LEU A 400 18.16 39.43 -3.06
CA LEU A 400 19.37 39.58 -2.22
C LEU A 400 19.08 40.35 -0.91
N LEU A 401 18.13 41.29 -0.93
CA LEU A 401 17.70 41.97 0.28
C LEU A 401 16.91 41.02 1.20
N LEU A 402 16.00 40.20 0.64
CA LEU A 402 15.25 39.21 1.41
C LEU A 402 16.17 38.19 2.08
N GLU A 403 17.19 37.66 1.39
CA GLU A 403 18.17 36.73 1.98
C GLU A 403 18.89 37.36 3.18
N ARG A 404 19.37 38.60 3.03
CA ARG A 404 20.06 39.34 4.10
C ARG A 404 19.15 39.57 5.30
N ILE A 405 17.88 39.92 5.06
CA ILE A 405 16.88 40.09 6.12
C ILE A 405 16.64 38.76 6.85
N VAL A 406 16.38 37.69 6.10
CA VAL A 406 16.11 36.35 6.65
C VAL A 406 17.27 35.85 7.50
N ALA A 407 18.51 36.07 7.05
CA ALA A 407 19.72 35.70 7.80
C ALA A 407 19.88 36.42 9.15
N GLN A 408 19.27 37.60 9.31
CA GLN A 408 19.34 38.42 10.53
C GLN A 408 18.10 38.25 11.45
N LEU A 409 17.05 37.58 10.98
CA LEU A 409 15.83 37.34 11.73
C LEU A 409 15.94 36.10 12.63
N ALA A 410 15.20 36.10 13.74
CA ALA A 410 15.05 34.88 14.53
C ALA A 410 14.28 33.81 13.72
N PRO A 411 14.54 32.49 13.90
CA PRO A 411 13.93 31.44 13.07
C PRO A 411 12.41 31.50 12.97
N LYS A 412 11.72 31.72 14.10
CA LYS A 412 10.25 31.89 14.13
C LYS A 412 9.78 33.09 13.30
N ALA A 413 10.55 34.17 13.32
CA ALA A 413 10.24 35.42 12.62
C ALA A 413 10.51 35.30 11.10
N SER A 414 11.63 34.65 10.74
CA SER A 414 11.94 34.24 9.37
C SER A 414 10.84 33.37 8.76
N HIS A 415 10.43 32.30 9.46
CA HIS A 415 9.37 31.40 8.97
C HIS A 415 8.06 32.16 8.73
N LYS A 416 7.66 33.03 9.67
CA LYS A 416 6.45 33.84 9.53
C LYS A 416 6.52 34.76 8.31
N LEU A 417 7.65 35.43 8.09
CA LEU A 417 7.85 36.30 6.94
C LEU A 417 7.74 35.53 5.63
N LEU A 418 8.49 34.44 5.49
CA LEU A 418 8.54 33.64 4.27
C LEU A 418 7.18 32.97 3.96
N MET A 419 6.48 32.46 4.98
CA MET A 419 5.13 31.92 4.82
C MET A 419 4.12 32.97 4.37
N THR A 420 4.31 34.23 4.79
CA THR A 420 3.45 35.32 4.31
C THR A 420 3.62 35.53 2.80
N PHE A 421 4.84 35.40 2.25
CA PHE A 421 5.08 35.52 0.82
C PHE A 421 4.56 34.35 -0.02
N LEU A 422 4.42 33.16 0.58
CA LEU A 422 3.84 32.01 -0.11
C LEU A 422 2.44 32.32 -0.64
N ASP A 423 1.63 33.04 0.16
CA ASP A 423 0.22 33.35 -0.16
C ASP A 423 -0.01 34.83 -0.56
N ALA A 424 1.05 35.63 -0.66
CA ALA A 424 0.97 37.04 -1.07
C ALA A 424 0.73 37.17 -2.57
N THR A 425 -0.54 37.19 -3.00
CA THR A 425 -0.92 37.28 -4.42
C THR A 425 -0.50 38.60 -5.08
N ASP A 426 -0.29 39.65 -4.29
CA ASP A 426 0.12 40.98 -4.73
C ASP A 426 1.66 41.13 -4.86
N ALA A 427 2.42 40.16 -4.37
CA ALA A 427 3.88 40.14 -4.45
C ALA A 427 4.38 39.68 -5.84
N PRO A 428 5.47 40.27 -6.37
CA PRO A 428 6.04 39.85 -7.66
C PRO A 428 6.44 38.36 -7.66
N PRO A 429 6.19 37.60 -8.75
CA PRO A 429 6.54 36.18 -8.83
C PRO A 429 8.00 35.84 -8.48
N PRO A 430 9.03 36.63 -8.90
CA PRO A 430 10.42 36.34 -8.52
C PRO A 430 10.66 36.36 -7.01
N LEU A 431 10.03 37.31 -6.30
CA LEU A 431 10.14 37.43 -4.85
C LEU A 431 9.50 36.23 -4.14
N ARG A 432 8.32 35.81 -4.61
CA ARG A 432 7.59 34.67 -4.04
C ARG A 432 8.31 33.34 -4.27
N TRP A 433 8.80 33.09 -5.48
CA TRP A 433 9.58 31.90 -5.78
C TRP A 433 10.86 31.81 -4.96
N HIS A 434 11.54 32.94 -4.79
CA HIS A 434 12.74 32.99 -3.96
C HIS A 434 12.42 32.74 -2.46
N ALA A 435 11.31 33.27 -1.96
CA ALA A 435 10.84 32.95 -0.62
C ALA A 435 10.53 31.45 -0.45
N ILE A 436 9.92 30.82 -1.46
CA ILE A 436 9.65 29.37 -1.48
C ILE A 436 10.97 28.57 -1.45
N ASP A 437 11.98 28.98 -2.21
CA ASP A 437 13.29 28.31 -2.20
C ASP A 437 13.95 28.39 -0.83
N LEU A 438 13.91 29.56 -0.17
CA LEU A 438 14.43 29.74 1.19
C LEU A 438 13.67 28.87 2.20
N LEU A 439 12.35 28.71 2.05
CA LEU A 439 11.57 27.78 2.88
C LEU A 439 11.97 26.32 2.66
N CYS A 440 12.28 25.94 1.42
CA CYS A 440 12.72 24.59 1.08
C CYS A 440 14.13 24.30 1.61
N GLN A 441 15.04 25.27 1.54
CA GLN A 441 16.36 25.19 2.17
C GLN A 441 16.26 25.01 3.69
N GLN A 442 15.24 25.60 4.31
CA GLN A 442 14.93 25.45 5.74
C GLN A 442 14.15 24.17 6.06
N GLN A 443 13.86 23.30 5.08
CA GLN A 443 13.10 22.05 5.22
C GLN A 443 11.75 22.23 5.93
N MET A 444 11.08 23.34 5.66
CA MET A 444 9.82 23.67 6.32
C MET A 444 8.66 22.79 5.83
N THR A 445 7.82 22.35 6.78
CA THR A 445 6.58 21.64 6.45
C THR A 445 5.58 22.59 5.79
N PRO A 446 4.87 22.14 4.73
CA PRO A 446 3.88 22.96 4.05
C PRO A 446 2.74 23.38 5.00
N PRO A 447 2.33 24.66 5.01
CA PRO A 447 1.19 25.13 5.80
C PRO A 447 -0.13 24.64 5.19
N PRO A 448 -1.22 24.55 5.99
CA PRO A 448 -2.55 24.16 5.49
C PRO A 448 -2.98 25.02 4.31
N LEU A 449 -3.79 24.44 3.42
CA LEU A 449 -4.25 25.09 2.20
C LEU A 449 -5.36 26.12 2.53
N PRO A 450 -5.17 27.42 2.24
CA PRO A 450 -6.23 28.43 2.32
C PRO A 450 -7.37 28.14 1.33
N GLU A 451 -8.58 28.62 1.65
CA GLU A 451 -9.76 28.51 0.77
C GLU A 451 -9.50 29.05 -0.65
N TYR A 452 -8.68 30.10 -0.76
CA TYR A 452 -8.27 30.69 -2.03
C TYR A 452 -6.74 30.73 -2.11
N THR A 453 -6.18 29.79 -2.87
CA THR A 453 -4.73 29.71 -3.12
C THR A 453 -4.47 29.74 -4.62
N ASP A 454 -3.60 30.64 -5.05
CA ASP A 454 -3.20 30.76 -6.46
C ASP A 454 -2.22 29.66 -6.90
N LEU A 455 -1.89 29.61 -8.19
CA LEU A 455 -1.05 28.54 -8.74
C LEU A 455 0.37 28.52 -8.16
N ILE A 456 0.95 29.68 -7.83
CA ILE A 456 2.28 29.77 -7.21
C ILE A 456 2.22 29.24 -5.77
N GLY A 457 1.18 29.60 -5.00
CA GLY A 457 1.00 29.10 -3.63
C GLY A 457 0.72 27.59 -3.57
N GLN A 458 -0.03 27.06 -4.54
CA GLN A 458 -0.24 25.61 -4.70
C GLN A 458 1.08 24.92 -5.04
N ALA A 459 1.82 25.46 -6.02
CA ALA A 459 3.07 24.90 -6.48
C ALA A 459 4.18 24.93 -5.41
N GLY A 460 4.27 26.03 -4.65
CA GLY A 460 5.19 26.16 -3.54
C GLY A 460 4.96 25.12 -2.45
N ARG A 461 3.70 24.81 -2.12
CA ARG A 461 3.35 23.73 -1.17
C ARG A 461 3.77 22.35 -1.67
N CYS A 462 3.64 22.06 -2.96
CA CYS A 462 4.17 20.83 -3.55
C CYS A 462 5.70 20.74 -3.41
N LEU A 463 6.41 21.84 -3.70
CA LEU A 463 7.88 21.90 -3.56
C LEU A 463 8.32 21.71 -2.10
N LEU A 464 7.61 22.35 -1.15
CA LEU A 464 7.88 22.23 0.28
C LEU A 464 7.63 20.82 0.80
N ALA A 465 6.54 20.19 0.39
CA ALA A 465 6.21 18.82 0.75
C ALA A 465 7.30 17.84 0.29
N VAL A 466 7.84 18.04 -0.92
CA VAL A 466 8.98 17.28 -1.44
C VAL A 466 10.27 17.54 -0.65
N SER A 467 10.57 18.80 -0.33
CA SER A 467 11.80 19.17 0.41
C SER A 467 11.82 18.73 1.87
N SER A 468 10.65 18.61 2.52
CA SER A 468 10.49 18.24 3.92
C SER A 468 10.29 16.73 4.15
N GLY A 469 10.17 15.94 3.08
CA GLY A 469 9.98 14.49 3.14
C GLY A 469 8.54 14.02 3.43
N ASN A 470 7.57 14.94 3.59
CA ASN A 470 6.16 14.61 3.80
C ASN A 470 5.32 14.93 2.55
N ALA A 471 5.60 14.23 1.45
CA ALA A 471 5.03 14.57 0.15
C ALA A 471 3.75 13.82 -0.20
N TYR A 472 3.50 12.63 0.34
CA TYR A 472 2.42 11.74 -0.12
C TYR A 472 1.04 12.42 -0.05
N SER A 473 0.61 12.87 1.14
CA SER A 473 -0.71 13.48 1.33
C SER A 473 -0.93 14.75 0.52
N TRP A 474 0.15 15.48 0.25
CA TRP A 474 0.12 16.76 -0.47
C TRP A 474 0.08 16.55 -1.98
N LEU A 475 0.91 15.66 -2.53
CA LEU A 475 0.94 15.37 -3.96
C LEU A 475 -0.32 14.64 -4.43
N THR A 476 -0.98 13.88 -3.55
CA THR A 476 -2.27 13.23 -3.86
C THR A 476 -3.48 14.16 -3.74
N ASN A 477 -3.33 15.36 -3.18
CA ASN A 477 -4.45 16.27 -3.00
C ASN A 477 -4.92 16.85 -4.36
N PRO A 478 -6.18 16.63 -4.76
CA PRO A 478 -6.69 17.12 -6.05
C PRO A 478 -6.61 18.65 -6.18
N ALA A 479 -6.72 19.39 -5.07
CA ALA A 479 -6.63 20.86 -5.07
C ALA A 479 -5.24 21.39 -5.48
N LEU A 480 -4.20 20.56 -5.44
CA LEU A 480 -2.82 20.94 -5.75
C LEU A 480 -2.35 20.49 -7.13
N GLN A 481 -3.19 19.77 -7.89
CA GLN A 481 -2.79 19.23 -9.20
C GLN A 481 -2.41 20.31 -10.21
N LEU A 482 -3.09 21.46 -10.20
CA LEU A 482 -2.75 22.58 -11.10
C LEU A 482 -1.40 23.19 -10.76
N GLY A 483 -1.10 23.39 -9.47
CA GLY A 483 0.21 23.80 -8.99
C GLY A 483 1.32 22.80 -9.36
N LEU A 484 1.06 21.49 -9.24
CA LEU A 484 2.00 20.45 -9.64
C LEU A 484 2.31 20.50 -11.16
N ARG A 485 1.29 20.71 -12.00
CA ARG A 485 1.47 20.87 -13.45
C ARG A 485 2.25 22.13 -13.81
N LEU A 486 2.10 23.22 -13.07
CA LEU A 486 2.91 24.44 -13.26
C LEU A 486 4.40 24.18 -13.01
N LEU A 487 4.74 23.36 -12.01
CA LEU A 487 6.14 23.00 -11.74
C LEU A 487 6.71 22.13 -12.85
N LEU A 488 5.92 21.16 -13.31
CA LEU A 488 6.32 20.23 -14.37
C LEU A 488 6.37 20.87 -15.77
N SER A 489 5.74 22.03 -15.99
CA SER A 489 5.82 22.74 -17.27
C SER A 489 7.13 23.51 -17.48
N GLY A 490 7.92 23.70 -16.42
CA GLY A 490 9.15 24.51 -16.47
C GLY A 490 8.92 26.02 -16.34
N ALA A 491 7.66 26.48 -16.34
CA ALA A 491 7.33 27.90 -16.13
C ALA A 491 7.77 28.41 -14.75
N ALA A 492 7.88 27.50 -13.77
CA ALA A 492 8.44 27.78 -12.45
C ALA A 492 9.98 27.67 -12.37
N GLY A 493 10.69 27.46 -13.48
CA GLY A 493 12.15 27.28 -13.52
C GLY A 493 12.58 25.82 -13.65
N THR A 494 13.69 25.60 -14.36
CA THR A 494 14.17 24.27 -14.77
C THR A 494 14.68 23.42 -13.61
N GLU A 495 15.28 24.03 -12.58
CA GLU A 495 15.77 23.31 -11.39
C GLU A 495 14.61 22.74 -10.54
N ARG A 496 13.56 23.54 -10.33
CA ARG A 496 12.35 23.13 -9.60
C ARG A 496 11.59 22.03 -10.36
N GLN A 497 11.48 22.18 -11.67
CA GLN A 497 10.89 21.18 -12.58
C GLN A 497 11.61 19.83 -12.46
N ARG A 498 12.96 19.83 -12.54
CA ARG A 498 13.76 18.60 -12.39
C ARG A 498 13.56 17.98 -11.02
N THR A 499 13.61 18.76 -9.95
CA THR A 499 13.49 18.27 -8.57
C THR A 499 12.20 17.49 -8.37
N ILE A 500 11.07 18.05 -8.82
CA ILE A 500 9.77 17.38 -8.70
C ILE A 500 9.66 16.16 -9.61
N ALA A 501 10.11 16.26 -10.87
CA ALA A 501 10.02 15.14 -11.81
C ALA A 501 10.80 13.91 -11.31
N HIS A 502 12.00 14.11 -10.73
CA HIS A 502 12.79 13.04 -10.13
C HIS A 502 12.11 12.44 -8.89
N TYR A 503 11.58 13.29 -8.01
CA TYR A 503 10.90 12.82 -6.80
C TYR A 503 9.72 11.90 -7.14
N LEU A 504 8.88 12.31 -8.10
CA LEU A 504 7.71 11.53 -8.54
C LEU A 504 8.09 10.16 -9.10
N LEU A 505 9.21 10.06 -9.84
CA LEU A 505 9.66 8.78 -10.35
C LEU A 505 10.20 7.85 -9.26
N GLN A 506 11.01 8.38 -8.34
CA GLN A 506 11.71 7.59 -7.33
C GLN A 506 10.77 6.95 -6.29
N HIS A 507 9.64 7.59 -6.00
CA HIS A 507 8.71 7.14 -4.95
C HIS A 507 7.58 6.31 -5.57
N THR A 508 7.75 4.98 -5.57
CA THR A 508 6.77 4.02 -6.11
C THR A 508 5.48 3.92 -5.29
N GLU A 509 5.47 4.42 -4.06
CA GLU A 509 4.29 4.50 -3.19
C GLU A 509 3.25 5.48 -3.73
N LEU A 510 3.66 6.49 -4.52
CA LEU A 510 2.73 7.47 -5.09
C LEU A 510 1.83 6.82 -6.15
N PRO A 511 0.56 7.27 -6.28
CA PRO A 511 -0.34 6.78 -7.32
C PRO A 511 0.24 6.93 -8.73
N ALA A 512 0.11 5.87 -9.54
CA ALA A 512 0.61 5.83 -10.91
C ALA A 512 0.16 7.02 -11.80
N PRO A 513 -1.09 7.56 -11.69
CA PRO A 513 -1.51 8.70 -12.50
C PRO A 513 -0.74 9.99 -12.20
N ILE A 514 -0.29 10.16 -10.96
CA ILE A 514 0.48 11.33 -10.53
C ILE A 514 1.93 11.19 -11.00
N ARG A 515 2.50 9.99 -10.84
CA ARG A 515 3.85 9.66 -11.33
C ARG A 515 3.94 9.81 -12.85
N ALA A 516 2.87 9.49 -13.58
CA ALA A 516 2.77 9.64 -15.03
C ALA A 516 2.80 11.10 -15.54
N LEU A 517 2.73 12.10 -14.66
CA LEU A 517 2.93 13.52 -15.04
C LEU A 517 4.42 13.86 -15.20
N ALA A 518 5.31 13.14 -14.51
CA ALA A 518 6.75 13.42 -14.49
C ALA A 518 7.46 13.32 -15.86
N PRO A 519 7.16 12.33 -16.74
CA PRO A 519 7.97 12.08 -17.93
C PRO A 519 8.14 13.27 -18.88
N ALA A 520 7.14 14.15 -19.00
CA ALA A 520 7.24 15.33 -19.86
C ALA A 520 8.33 16.33 -19.43
N ALA A 521 8.80 16.24 -18.18
CA ALA A 521 9.75 17.14 -17.55
C ALA A 521 11.16 16.54 -17.36
N LEU A 522 11.37 15.29 -17.79
CA LEU A 522 12.60 14.54 -17.56
C LEU A 522 13.64 14.72 -18.67
N SER A 523 14.90 14.42 -18.33
CA SER A 523 15.97 14.26 -19.32
C SER A 523 15.79 12.96 -20.12
N THR A 524 16.52 12.82 -21.23
CA THR A 524 16.48 11.60 -22.05
C THR A 524 16.90 10.35 -21.27
N THR A 525 17.88 10.46 -20.36
CA THR A 525 18.34 9.32 -19.54
C THR A 525 17.34 8.92 -18.47
N ASP A 526 16.61 9.88 -17.89
CA ASP A 526 15.61 9.58 -16.86
C ASP A 526 14.29 9.10 -17.48
N LEU A 527 13.99 9.50 -18.72
CA LEU A 527 12.92 8.94 -19.53
C LEU A 527 13.09 7.44 -19.77
N GLU A 528 14.31 6.95 -19.99
CA GLU A 528 14.57 5.51 -20.11
C GLU A 528 14.18 4.75 -18.84
N ARG A 529 14.45 5.31 -17.65
CA ARG A 529 14.01 4.72 -16.37
C ARG A 529 12.48 4.72 -16.24
N ALA A 530 11.82 5.82 -16.64
CA ALA A 530 10.36 5.90 -16.63
C ALA A 530 9.70 4.92 -17.60
N ALA A 531 10.32 4.67 -18.76
CA ALA A 531 9.84 3.70 -19.74
C ALA A 531 9.93 2.24 -19.24
N ALA A 532 10.80 1.98 -18.25
CA ALA A 532 10.97 0.69 -17.61
C ALA A 532 10.20 0.54 -16.28
N ASP A 533 9.39 1.54 -15.89
CA ASP A 533 8.68 1.56 -14.61
C ASP A 533 7.73 0.35 -14.43
N PRO A 534 7.53 -0.17 -13.21
CA PRO A 534 6.54 -1.22 -12.97
C PRO A 534 5.10 -0.81 -13.34
N ALA A 535 4.74 0.47 -13.23
CA ALA A 535 3.39 0.95 -13.53
C ALA A 535 3.20 1.26 -15.03
N ALA A 536 2.18 0.65 -15.65
CA ALA A 536 1.90 0.78 -17.08
C ALA A 536 1.63 2.24 -17.52
N GLU A 537 0.99 3.04 -16.67
CA GLU A 537 0.66 4.45 -16.96
C GLU A 537 1.93 5.32 -17.08
N VAL A 538 2.92 5.09 -16.21
CA VAL A 538 4.20 5.81 -16.22
C VAL A 538 4.99 5.44 -17.47
N ARG A 539 5.06 4.14 -17.80
CA ARG A 539 5.72 3.67 -19.02
C ARG A 539 5.10 4.28 -20.28
N ARG A 540 3.76 4.29 -20.36
CA ARG A 540 3.01 4.88 -21.47
C ARG A 540 3.30 6.38 -21.60
N ALA A 541 3.29 7.11 -20.49
CA ALA A 541 3.59 8.54 -20.49
C ALA A 541 5.02 8.84 -20.99
N ALA A 542 6.01 8.04 -20.57
CA ALA A 542 7.41 8.17 -21.02
C ALA A 542 7.57 7.92 -22.52
N ARG A 543 7.02 6.82 -23.04
CA ARG A 543 7.08 6.53 -24.48
C ARG A 543 6.32 7.56 -25.33
N ALA A 544 5.19 8.06 -24.83
CA ALA A 544 4.45 9.14 -25.49
C ALA A 544 5.27 10.45 -25.60
N VAL A 545 6.25 10.68 -24.71
CA VAL A 545 7.18 11.82 -24.84
C VAL A 545 8.17 11.57 -25.97
N TRP A 546 8.78 10.38 -26.07
CA TRP A 546 9.68 10.04 -27.18
C TRP A 546 8.99 10.15 -28.55
N LEU A 547 7.77 9.63 -28.67
CA LEU A 547 7.00 9.70 -29.92
C LEU A 547 6.67 11.16 -30.29
N ARG A 548 6.17 11.96 -29.35
CA ARG A 548 5.82 13.37 -29.59
C ARG A 548 7.02 14.25 -29.95
N THR A 549 8.21 13.90 -29.47
CA THR A 549 9.45 14.64 -29.74
C THR A 549 10.22 14.14 -30.96
N GLY A 550 9.69 13.16 -31.70
CA GLY A 550 10.34 12.56 -32.88
C GLY A 550 11.57 11.70 -32.54
N GLN A 551 11.74 11.29 -31.28
CA GLN A 551 12.88 10.51 -30.80
C GLN A 551 12.67 9.00 -30.98
N VAL A 552 12.19 8.58 -32.15
CA VAL A 552 11.87 7.17 -32.42
C VAL A 552 13.11 6.26 -32.34
N GLY A 553 14.29 6.80 -32.67
CA GLY A 553 15.56 6.09 -32.49
C GLY A 553 15.87 5.70 -31.03
N HIS A 554 15.39 6.46 -30.04
CA HIS A 554 15.51 6.09 -28.63
C HIS A 554 14.59 4.91 -28.28
N VAL A 555 13.37 4.88 -28.82
CA VAL A 555 12.45 3.73 -28.66
C VAL A 555 13.10 2.46 -29.23
N ALA A 556 13.69 2.55 -30.43
CA ALA A 556 14.41 1.45 -31.06
C ALA A 556 15.61 0.98 -30.21
N ARG A 557 16.40 1.91 -29.66
CA ARG A 557 17.53 1.59 -28.78
C ARG A 557 17.08 0.92 -27.48
N PHE A 558 15.98 1.41 -26.88
CA PHE A 558 15.38 0.83 -25.67
C PHE A 558 14.96 -0.62 -25.89
N ILE A 559 14.34 -0.94 -27.04
CA ILE A 559 13.96 -2.31 -27.40
C ILE A 559 15.17 -3.24 -27.50
N MET A 560 16.36 -2.74 -27.87
CA MET A 560 17.58 -3.55 -27.96
C MET A 560 18.27 -3.79 -26.60
N GLN A 561 17.88 -3.09 -25.54
CA GLN A 561 18.49 -3.24 -24.21
C GLN A 561 17.98 -4.53 -23.54
N THR A 562 18.86 -5.51 -23.36
CA THR A 562 18.51 -6.85 -22.83
C THR A 562 18.14 -6.85 -21.34
N HIS A 563 18.57 -5.85 -20.57
CA HIS A 563 18.26 -5.73 -19.14
C HIS A 563 16.86 -5.17 -18.87
N GLN A 564 16.18 -4.62 -19.89
CA GLN A 564 14.85 -4.04 -19.73
C GLN A 564 13.76 -5.12 -19.76
N PRO A 565 12.66 -4.96 -19.00
CA PRO A 565 11.60 -5.95 -18.93
C PRO A 565 10.87 -6.08 -20.27
N TRP A 566 10.56 -7.31 -20.67
CA TRP A 566 9.89 -7.58 -21.95
C TRP A 566 8.53 -6.90 -22.09
N VAL A 567 7.79 -6.72 -20.99
CA VAL A 567 6.51 -5.98 -21.01
C VAL A 567 6.71 -4.55 -21.52
N ALA A 568 7.74 -3.86 -21.06
CA ALA A 568 8.05 -2.51 -21.52
C ALA A 568 8.54 -2.49 -22.98
N ARG A 569 9.34 -3.49 -23.37
CA ARG A 569 9.88 -3.62 -24.74
C ARG A 569 8.79 -3.98 -25.75
N ASP A 570 7.81 -4.81 -25.39
CA ASP A 570 6.66 -5.16 -26.22
C ASP A 570 5.75 -3.94 -26.44
N GLU A 571 5.47 -3.18 -25.38
CA GLU A 571 4.73 -1.93 -25.51
C GLU A 571 5.47 -0.93 -26.41
N ALA A 572 6.80 -0.85 -26.32
CA ALA A 572 7.63 -0.04 -27.22
C ALA A 572 7.63 -0.55 -28.68
N LEU A 573 7.63 -1.87 -28.91
CA LEU A 573 7.49 -2.46 -30.24
C LEU A 573 6.13 -2.12 -30.87
N ALA A 574 5.06 -2.14 -30.07
CA ALA A 574 3.74 -1.71 -30.53
C ALA A 574 3.74 -0.23 -30.94
N ASP A 575 4.40 0.63 -30.15
CA ASP A 575 4.49 2.07 -30.42
C ASP A 575 5.23 2.41 -31.72
N LEU A 576 6.20 1.57 -32.15
CA LEU A 576 6.88 1.75 -33.44
C LEU A 576 5.93 1.63 -34.65
N THR A 577 4.73 1.04 -34.49
CA THR A 577 3.76 0.95 -35.59
C THR A 577 3.10 2.28 -35.94
N LEU A 578 3.13 3.25 -35.02
CA LEU A 578 2.40 4.52 -35.12
C LEU A 578 3.04 5.56 -36.05
N ASP A 579 4.35 5.48 -36.30
CA ASP A 579 5.11 6.48 -37.07
C ASP A 579 5.97 5.84 -38.17
N LYS A 580 6.12 6.50 -39.33
CA LYS A 580 6.79 5.95 -40.52
C LYS A 580 8.26 5.57 -40.29
N ASP A 581 8.99 6.39 -39.52
CA ASP A 581 10.37 6.09 -39.15
C ASP A 581 10.44 4.88 -38.21
N GLY A 582 9.44 4.75 -37.31
CA GLY A 582 9.28 3.59 -36.43
C GLY A 582 8.95 2.31 -37.19
N GLN A 583 8.08 2.38 -38.19
CA GLN A 583 7.75 1.26 -39.07
C GLN A 583 9.02 0.73 -39.76
N SER A 584 9.92 1.62 -40.19
CA SER A 584 11.21 1.24 -40.77
C SER A 584 12.10 0.46 -39.79
N PHE A 585 12.16 0.89 -38.52
CA PHE A 585 12.85 0.14 -37.46
C PHE A 585 12.21 -1.21 -37.18
N LEU A 586 10.88 -1.28 -37.11
CA LEU A 586 10.14 -2.53 -36.88
C LEU A 586 10.40 -3.54 -38.00
N ILE A 587 10.38 -3.09 -39.26
CA ILE A 587 10.73 -3.92 -40.43
C ILE A 587 12.18 -4.39 -40.32
N GLY A 588 13.11 -3.48 -39.97
CA GLY A 588 14.51 -3.82 -39.72
C GLY A 588 14.67 -4.87 -38.61
N PHE A 589 13.89 -4.78 -37.55
CA PHE A 589 13.90 -5.74 -36.44
C PHE A 589 13.39 -7.12 -36.85
N ALA A 590 12.33 -7.20 -37.66
CA ALA A 590 11.81 -8.47 -38.14
C ALA A 590 12.76 -9.17 -39.14
N LEU A 591 13.37 -8.40 -40.06
CA LEU A 591 14.19 -8.93 -41.15
C LEU A 591 15.67 -9.14 -40.81
N SER A 592 16.18 -8.56 -39.70
CA SER A 592 17.62 -8.61 -39.39
C SER A 592 18.04 -9.93 -38.76
N ASN A 593 18.92 -10.67 -39.45
CA ASN A 593 19.56 -11.87 -38.94
C ASN A 593 20.61 -11.61 -37.84
N ARG A 594 20.94 -10.34 -37.56
CA ARG A 594 21.92 -9.97 -36.51
C ARG A 594 21.30 -9.80 -35.14
N LEU A 595 19.97 -9.73 -35.05
CA LEU A 595 19.27 -9.55 -33.78
C LEU A 595 18.91 -10.90 -33.17
N SER A 596 18.74 -10.93 -31.84
CA SER A 596 18.27 -12.11 -31.12
C SER A 596 16.91 -12.58 -31.68
N LEU A 597 16.72 -13.89 -31.77
CA LEU A 597 15.49 -14.50 -32.27
C LEU A 597 14.24 -13.96 -31.58
N ASP A 598 14.25 -13.79 -30.25
CA ASP A 598 13.12 -13.25 -29.49
C ASP A 598 12.63 -11.88 -29.98
N VAL A 599 13.56 -10.94 -30.21
CA VAL A 599 13.23 -9.59 -30.73
C VAL A 599 12.61 -9.71 -32.12
N ARG A 600 13.16 -10.58 -32.98
CA ARG A 600 12.64 -10.81 -34.33
C ARG A 600 11.21 -11.36 -34.29
N LEU A 601 10.98 -12.42 -33.52
CA LEU A 601 9.67 -13.07 -33.40
C LEU A 601 8.61 -12.10 -32.86
N ARG A 602 8.96 -11.28 -31.86
CA ARG A 602 8.05 -10.26 -31.31
C ARG A 602 7.83 -9.09 -32.26
N ALA A 603 8.83 -8.66 -33.02
CA ALA A 603 8.66 -7.66 -34.07
C ALA A 603 7.72 -8.15 -35.18
N ILE A 604 7.85 -9.42 -35.59
CA ILE A 604 6.97 -10.06 -36.58
C ILE A 604 5.50 -9.97 -36.17
N ARG A 605 5.20 -10.13 -34.86
CA ARG A 605 3.82 -10.01 -34.32
C ARG A 605 3.15 -8.66 -34.59
N PHE A 606 3.91 -7.60 -34.80
CA PHE A 606 3.36 -6.27 -35.06
C PHE A 606 3.34 -5.89 -36.54
N LEU A 607 3.91 -6.72 -37.43
CA LEU A 607 3.94 -6.42 -38.87
C LEU A 607 2.55 -6.32 -39.49
N HIS A 608 1.54 -7.01 -38.95
CA HIS A 608 0.18 -6.95 -39.46
C HIS A 608 -0.46 -5.55 -39.36
N ARG A 609 0.07 -4.68 -38.48
CA ARG A 609 -0.38 -3.30 -38.30
C ARG A 609 0.16 -2.32 -39.35
N LEU A 610 1.05 -2.79 -40.22
CA LEU A 610 1.66 -1.99 -41.29
C LEU A 610 0.88 -2.16 -42.59
N ASP A 611 0.80 -1.09 -43.39
CA ASP A 611 0.17 -1.14 -44.72
C ASP A 611 0.87 -2.14 -45.66
N SER A 612 2.20 -2.26 -45.57
CA SER A 612 3.00 -3.23 -46.31
C SER A 612 3.19 -4.58 -45.59
N GLY A 613 2.50 -4.79 -44.47
CA GLY A 613 2.67 -5.94 -43.57
C GLY A 613 2.50 -7.28 -44.28
N GLN A 614 1.44 -7.44 -45.06
CA GLN A 614 1.14 -8.68 -45.79
C GLN A 614 2.28 -9.10 -46.75
N MET A 615 2.86 -8.14 -47.47
CA MET A 615 3.96 -8.41 -48.41
C MET A 615 5.23 -8.85 -47.68
N LEU A 616 5.53 -8.25 -46.53
CA LEU A 616 6.68 -8.58 -45.71
C LEU A 616 6.54 -9.96 -45.05
N LEU A 617 5.36 -10.27 -44.52
CA LEU A 617 5.05 -11.59 -43.97
C LEU A 617 5.13 -12.66 -45.04
N LYS A 618 4.62 -12.38 -46.25
CA LYS A 618 4.73 -13.29 -47.40
C LYS A 618 6.20 -13.54 -47.76
N ARG A 619 7.01 -12.48 -47.84
CA ARG A 619 8.45 -12.60 -48.09
C ARG A 619 9.14 -13.49 -47.05
N LEU A 620 8.85 -13.29 -45.76
CA LEU A 620 9.41 -14.11 -44.69
C LEU A 620 8.98 -15.57 -44.81
N LEU A 621 7.72 -15.83 -45.16
CA LEU A 621 7.19 -17.18 -45.35
C LEU A 621 7.83 -17.91 -46.55
N ASP A 622 8.03 -17.20 -47.66
CA ASP A 622 8.56 -17.72 -48.93
C ASP A 622 10.07 -17.97 -48.91
N THR A 623 10.81 -17.28 -48.04
CA THR A 623 12.28 -17.36 -48.01
C THR A 623 12.74 -18.66 -47.34
N GLU A 624 13.17 -19.65 -48.13
CA GLU A 624 13.61 -20.96 -47.62
C GLU A 624 14.86 -20.90 -46.74
N SER A 625 15.71 -19.88 -46.91
CA SER A 625 16.92 -19.69 -46.08
C SER A 625 16.63 -19.10 -44.69
N GLU A 626 15.39 -18.70 -44.40
CA GLU A 626 15.00 -18.23 -43.07
C GLU A 626 14.71 -19.41 -42.13
N LEU A 627 14.91 -19.19 -40.83
CA LEU A 627 14.64 -20.18 -39.79
C LEU A 627 13.17 -20.62 -39.81
N THR A 628 12.92 -21.92 -39.62
CA THR A 628 11.58 -22.51 -39.63
C THR A 628 10.62 -21.79 -38.67
N ILE A 629 11.08 -21.47 -37.46
CA ILE A 629 10.28 -20.75 -36.47
C ILE A 629 9.92 -19.32 -36.88
N VAL A 630 10.78 -18.62 -37.63
CA VAL A 630 10.51 -17.28 -38.15
C VAL A 630 9.41 -17.37 -39.22
N ARG A 631 9.49 -18.36 -40.11
CA ARG A 631 8.46 -18.64 -41.12
C ARG A 631 7.14 -19.02 -40.46
N ALA A 632 7.17 -19.84 -39.42
CA ALA A 632 6.00 -20.24 -38.64
C ALA A 632 5.37 -19.05 -37.90
N ALA A 633 6.16 -18.18 -37.27
CA ALA A 633 5.67 -16.96 -36.65
C ALA A 633 5.03 -16.00 -37.66
N ALA A 634 5.61 -15.88 -38.87
CA ALA A 634 5.00 -15.12 -39.94
C ALA A 634 3.66 -15.74 -40.39
N ALA A 635 3.58 -17.08 -40.49
CA ALA A 635 2.35 -17.80 -40.79
C ALA A 635 1.21 -17.49 -39.79
N TYR A 636 1.52 -17.38 -38.49
CA TYR A 636 0.55 -17.00 -37.45
C TYR A 636 -0.09 -15.62 -37.68
N GLN A 637 0.69 -14.65 -38.17
CA GLN A 637 0.20 -13.29 -38.36
C GLN A 637 -0.78 -13.14 -39.52
N PHE A 638 -0.87 -14.14 -40.42
CA PHE A 638 -1.87 -14.14 -41.48
C PHE A 638 -3.31 -14.33 -40.97
N VAL A 639 -3.52 -14.60 -39.68
CA VAL A 639 -4.86 -14.57 -39.06
C VAL A 639 -5.57 -13.22 -39.27
N HIS A 640 -4.79 -12.12 -39.34
CA HIS A 640 -5.29 -10.77 -39.60
C HIS A 640 -5.52 -10.47 -41.09
N TYR A 641 -5.15 -11.38 -42.00
CA TYR A 641 -5.33 -11.26 -43.45
C TYR A 641 -6.13 -12.43 -44.02
N PRO A 642 -7.45 -12.52 -43.79
CA PRO A 642 -8.26 -13.69 -44.18
C PRO A 642 -8.26 -13.97 -45.69
N GLN A 643 -7.96 -12.99 -46.53
CA GLN A 643 -7.83 -13.19 -47.99
C GLN A 643 -6.62 -14.06 -48.38
N ALA A 644 -5.66 -14.28 -47.47
CA ALA A 644 -4.49 -15.11 -47.71
C ALA A 644 -4.76 -16.62 -47.60
N VAL A 645 -5.98 -17.04 -47.26
CA VAL A 645 -6.35 -18.46 -47.07
C VAL A 645 -5.93 -19.38 -48.23
N PRO A 646 -6.18 -19.05 -49.53
CA PRO A 646 -5.76 -19.91 -50.64
C PRO A 646 -4.24 -20.01 -50.77
N PHE A 647 -3.52 -18.95 -50.39
CA PHE A 647 -2.07 -18.91 -50.40
C PHE A 647 -1.47 -19.74 -49.26
N LEU A 648 -2.06 -19.70 -48.06
CA LEU A 648 -1.61 -20.51 -46.92
C LEU A 648 -1.70 -22.01 -47.20
N GLN A 649 -2.68 -22.45 -48.01
CA GLN A 649 -2.89 -23.86 -48.32
C GLN A 649 -1.65 -24.56 -48.92
N SER A 650 -0.85 -23.88 -49.74
CA SER A 650 0.34 -24.50 -50.34
C SER A 650 1.41 -24.89 -49.33
N TYR A 651 1.44 -24.22 -48.17
CA TYR A 651 2.43 -24.44 -47.11
C TYR A 651 2.10 -25.60 -46.16
N VAL A 652 0.94 -26.24 -46.34
CA VAL A 652 0.55 -27.44 -45.58
C VAL A 652 1.15 -28.72 -46.19
N SER A 653 1.69 -28.64 -47.41
CA SER A 653 2.30 -29.78 -48.10
C SER A 653 3.50 -30.37 -47.36
N TYR A 654 3.78 -31.66 -47.61
CA TYR A 654 4.87 -32.40 -46.96
C TYR A 654 6.27 -31.88 -47.28
N GLN A 655 6.41 -31.02 -48.30
CA GLN A 655 7.68 -30.41 -48.68
C GLN A 655 8.17 -29.37 -47.66
N HIS A 656 7.28 -28.90 -46.78
CA HIS A 656 7.60 -27.91 -45.77
C HIS A 656 7.89 -28.54 -44.40
N PRO A 657 8.70 -27.88 -43.55
CA PRO A 657 8.99 -28.38 -42.20
C PRO A 657 7.74 -28.54 -41.33
N PRO A 658 7.68 -29.54 -40.43
CA PRO A 658 6.50 -29.84 -39.63
C PRO A 658 6.02 -28.66 -38.77
N LEU A 659 6.93 -27.90 -38.16
CA LEU A 659 6.59 -26.72 -37.36
C LEU A 659 5.83 -25.66 -38.17
N LEU A 660 6.24 -25.42 -39.43
CA LEU A 660 5.59 -24.47 -40.31
C LEU A 660 4.19 -24.96 -40.70
N ARG A 661 4.06 -26.23 -41.05
CA ARG A 661 2.78 -26.86 -41.42
C ARG A 661 1.76 -26.74 -40.27
N ARG A 662 2.19 -27.08 -39.03
CA ARG A 662 1.38 -26.94 -37.81
C ARG A 662 0.95 -25.50 -37.57
N ALA A 663 1.85 -24.53 -37.73
CA ALA A 663 1.52 -23.11 -37.58
C ALA A 663 0.50 -22.62 -38.62
N VAL A 664 0.66 -23.01 -39.89
CA VAL A 664 -0.28 -22.65 -40.97
C VAL A 664 -1.67 -23.22 -40.70
N VAL A 665 -1.76 -24.49 -40.30
CA VAL A 665 -3.03 -25.13 -39.92
C VAL A 665 -3.67 -24.43 -38.73
N GLN A 666 -2.89 -24.05 -37.72
CA GLN A 666 -3.39 -23.29 -36.57
C GLN A 666 -3.93 -21.92 -36.99
N THR A 667 -3.26 -21.21 -37.90
CA THR A 667 -3.76 -19.95 -38.48
C THR A 667 -5.07 -20.17 -39.24
N LEU A 668 -5.15 -21.20 -40.09
CA LEU A 668 -6.37 -21.55 -40.82
C LEU A 668 -7.51 -21.88 -39.85
N ALA A 669 -7.24 -22.60 -38.77
CA ALA A 669 -8.21 -22.90 -37.71
C ALA A 669 -8.74 -21.64 -37.04
N GLN A 670 -7.86 -20.68 -36.71
CA GLN A 670 -8.25 -19.39 -36.14
C GLN A 670 -9.10 -18.56 -37.12
N ILE A 671 -8.75 -18.52 -38.40
CA ILE A 671 -9.56 -17.84 -39.43
C ILE A 671 -10.92 -18.54 -39.59
N ALA A 672 -10.95 -19.88 -39.57
CA ALA A 672 -12.16 -20.68 -39.69
C ALA A 672 -13.16 -20.44 -38.54
N ALA A 673 -12.67 -20.10 -37.35
CA ALA A 673 -13.49 -19.74 -36.19
C ALA A 673 -14.14 -18.34 -36.28
N GLN A 674 -13.66 -17.46 -37.18
CA GLN A 674 -14.19 -16.10 -37.33
C GLN A 674 -15.49 -16.07 -38.16
N ASN A 675 -16.27 -14.99 -38.02
CA ASN A 675 -17.51 -14.74 -38.78
C ASN A 675 -17.24 -13.92 -40.06
N HIS A 676 -16.39 -14.42 -40.97
CA HIS A 676 -16.07 -13.76 -42.26
C HIS A 676 -16.26 -14.73 -43.44
N ALA A 677 -16.56 -14.22 -44.64
CA ALA A 677 -16.57 -14.99 -45.90
C ALA A 677 -15.33 -15.89 -46.13
N ALA A 678 -14.13 -15.48 -45.69
CA ALA A 678 -12.90 -16.28 -45.80
C ALA A 678 -12.88 -17.48 -44.85
N ALA A 679 -13.66 -17.43 -43.76
CA ALA A 679 -13.78 -18.55 -42.82
C ALA A 679 -14.39 -19.78 -43.50
N ALA A 680 -15.36 -19.62 -44.40
CA ALA A 680 -15.94 -20.72 -45.15
C ALA A 680 -14.90 -21.42 -46.06
N ALA A 681 -14.01 -20.65 -46.70
CA ALA A 681 -12.91 -21.21 -47.49
C ALA A 681 -11.89 -21.94 -46.61
N ALA A 682 -11.54 -21.38 -45.44
CA ALA A 682 -10.63 -22.03 -44.48
C ALA A 682 -11.22 -23.33 -43.93
N ARG A 683 -12.52 -23.34 -43.58
CA ARG A 683 -13.25 -24.55 -43.16
C ARG A 683 -13.17 -25.64 -44.22
N LYS A 684 -13.48 -25.30 -45.47
CA LYS A 684 -13.40 -26.24 -46.60
C LYS A 684 -12.00 -26.85 -46.74
N ILE A 685 -10.95 -26.02 -46.68
CA ILE A 685 -9.56 -26.51 -46.75
C ILE A 685 -9.25 -27.47 -45.60
N LEU A 686 -9.69 -27.16 -44.37
CA LEU A 686 -9.48 -28.04 -43.22
C LEU A 686 -10.24 -29.36 -43.34
N HIS A 687 -11.44 -29.36 -43.92
CA HIS A 687 -12.14 -30.60 -44.29
C HIS A 687 -11.38 -31.42 -45.33
N ASP A 688 -10.93 -30.78 -46.42
CA ASP A 688 -10.20 -31.45 -47.50
C ASP A 688 -8.88 -32.06 -46.98
N LEU A 689 -8.17 -31.36 -46.09
CA LEU A 689 -6.95 -31.84 -45.45
C LEU A 689 -7.21 -33.02 -44.51
N ALA A 690 -8.32 -33.03 -43.76
CA ALA A 690 -8.65 -34.12 -42.85
C ALA A 690 -8.95 -35.45 -43.58
N TYR A 691 -9.38 -35.43 -44.85
CA TYR A 691 -9.54 -36.65 -45.65
C TYR A 691 -8.21 -37.24 -46.13
N GLN A 692 -7.13 -36.45 -46.14
CA GLN A 692 -5.81 -36.90 -46.55
C GLN A 692 -5.06 -37.46 -45.33
N PRO A 693 -4.64 -38.73 -45.33
CA PRO A 693 -3.86 -39.29 -44.23
C PRO A 693 -2.49 -38.60 -44.16
N ASP A 694 -2.11 -38.12 -42.98
CA ASP A 694 -0.80 -37.51 -42.72
C ASP A 694 -0.04 -38.32 -41.67
N ILE A 695 1.29 -38.35 -41.75
CA ILE A 695 2.13 -39.00 -40.74
C ILE A 695 2.28 -38.14 -39.47
N ASP A 696 2.05 -36.82 -39.56
CA ASP A 696 2.05 -35.91 -38.41
C ASP A 696 0.72 -35.97 -37.66
N SER A 697 0.70 -36.76 -36.59
CA SER A 697 -0.50 -36.90 -35.74
C SER A 697 -0.94 -35.58 -35.11
N GLU A 698 -0.01 -34.68 -34.74
CA GLU A 698 -0.34 -33.40 -34.09
C GLU A 698 -0.95 -32.41 -35.07
N LEU A 699 -0.50 -32.41 -36.33
CA LEU A 699 -1.13 -31.65 -37.40
C LEU A 699 -2.61 -32.08 -37.54
N THR A 700 -2.86 -33.38 -37.62
CA THR A 700 -4.22 -33.95 -37.72
C THR A 700 -5.06 -33.62 -36.49
N ILE A 701 -4.51 -33.74 -35.28
CA ILE A 701 -5.18 -33.35 -34.02
C ILE A 701 -5.55 -31.87 -34.02
N THR A 702 -4.69 -31.00 -34.55
CA THR A 702 -4.96 -29.56 -34.66
C THR A 702 -6.13 -29.29 -35.61
N ILE A 703 -6.19 -29.99 -36.76
CA ILE A 703 -7.31 -29.92 -37.71
C ILE A 703 -8.61 -30.41 -37.03
N ILE A 704 -8.55 -31.54 -36.33
CA ILE A 704 -9.69 -32.12 -35.62
C ILE A 704 -10.23 -31.15 -34.55
N ALA A 705 -9.34 -30.55 -33.76
CA ALA A 705 -9.73 -29.60 -32.73
C ALA A 705 -10.41 -28.36 -33.33
N ALA A 706 -9.90 -27.87 -34.47
CA ALA A 706 -10.53 -26.80 -35.23
C ALA A 706 -11.95 -27.19 -35.68
N LEU A 707 -12.10 -28.36 -36.32
CA LEU A 707 -13.40 -28.89 -36.75
C LEU A 707 -14.37 -29.06 -35.57
N GLY A 708 -13.89 -29.44 -34.39
CA GLY A 708 -14.70 -29.53 -33.17
C GLY A 708 -15.24 -28.19 -32.66
N GLN A 709 -14.51 -27.09 -32.88
CA GLN A 709 -14.89 -25.76 -32.37
C GLN A 709 -15.99 -25.07 -33.21
N TYR A 710 -16.01 -25.26 -34.53
CA TYR A 710 -16.93 -24.55 -35.45
C TYR A 710 -17.71 -25.47 -36.40
N GLY A 711 -17.45 -26.78 -36.39
CA GLY A 711 -17.99 -27.73 -37.37
C GLY A 711 -19.46 -28.10 -37.15
N GLY A 712 -20.18 -28.26 -38.25
CA GLY A 712 -21.57 -28.76 -38.28
C GLY A 712 -21.66 -30.21 -38.77
N ALA A 713 -22.75 -30.54 -39.48
CA ALA A 713 -22.97 -31.90 -39.99
C ALA A 713 -21.84 -32.41 -40.92
N GLU A 714 -21.24 -31.54 -41.72
CA GLU A 714 -20.11 -31.89 -42.60
C GLU A 714 -18.85 -32.31 -41.82
N ALA A 715 -18.62 -31.70 -40.64
CA ALA A 715 -17.50 -32.07 -39.77
C ALA A 715 -17.70 -33.42 -39.11
N ILE A 716 -18.95 -33.79 -38.79
CA ILE A 716 -19.26 -35.13 -38.27
C ILE A 716 -18.89 -36.20 -39.30
N THR A 717 -19.17 -35.97 -40.58
CA THR A 717 -18.80 -36.91 -41.66
C THR A 717 -17.28 -37.05 -41.77
N THR A 718 -16.55 -35.94 -41.77
CA THR A 718 -15.08 -35.94 -41.82
C THR A 718 -14.46 -36.64 -40.59
N LEU A 719 -14.95 -36.32 -39.39
CA LEU A 719 -14.49 -36.97 -38.16
C LEU A 719 -14.84 -38.46 -38.13
N GLY A 720 -15.98 -38.85 -38.72
CA GLY A 720 -16.37 -40.24 -38.90
C GLY A 720 -15.41 -41.04 -39.77
N TYR A 721 -14.87 -40.44 -40.84
CA TYR A 721 -13.80 -41.07 -41.65
C TYR A 721 -12.53 -41.32 -40.80
N LEU A 722 -12.11 -40.35 -39.99
CA LEU A 722 -10.93 -40.48 -39.11
C LEU A 722 -11.11 -41.53 -38.00
N LEU A 723 -12.35 -41.83 -37.63
CA LEU A 723 -12.69 -42.86 -36.67
C LEU A 723 -12.89 -44.24 -37.32
N ALA A 724 -12.97 -44.33 -38.65
CA ALA A 724 -13.19 -45.58 -39.36
C ALA A 724 -11.92 -46.45 -39.39
N PRO A 725 -12.03 -47.79 -39.34
CA PRO A 725 -10.86 -48.69 -39.36
C PRO A 725 -9.95 -48.52 -40.59
N ILE A 726 -10.53 -48.13 -41.72
CA ILE A 726 -9.81 -47.92 -42.97
C ILE A 726 -8.77 -46.80 -42.86
N TYR A 727 -8.97 -45.83 -41.97
CA TYR A 727 -8.00 -44.75 -41.74
C TYR A 727 -6.65 -45.29 -41.27
N GLY A 728 -6.63 -46.28 -40.36
CA GLY A 728 -5.39 -46.90 -39.90
C GLY A 728 -4.61 -47.58 -41.02
N VAL A 729 -5.29 -48.18 -42.00
CA VAL A 729 -4.67 -48.76 -43.20
C VAL A 729 -4.04 -47.68 -44.07
N HIS A 730 -4.75 -46.57 -44.29
CA HIS A 730 -4.24 -45.44 -45.06
C HIS A 730 -3.03 -44.77 -44.38
N VAL A 731 -3.07 -44.61 -43.05
CA VAL A 731 -1.94 -44.09 -42.26
C VAL A 731 -0.72 -45.02 -42.37
N LEU A 732 -0.92 -46.35 -42.28
CA LEU A 732 0.16 -47.32 -42.48
C LEU A 732 0.77 -47.23 -43.88
N GLN A 733 -0.06 -47.11 -44.93
CA GLN A 733 0.42 -46.96 -46.29
C GLN A 733 1.25 -45.68 -46.46
N GLU A 734 0.81 -44.56 -45.90
CA GLU A 734 1.55 -43.30 -45.98
C GLU A 734 2.86 -43.35 -45.18
N TRP A 735 2.87 -43.99 -44.00
CA TRP A 735 4.09 -44.26 -43.25
C TRP A 735 5.09 -45.13 -44.02
N ILE A 736 4.65 -46.21 -44.67
CA ILE A 736 5.52 -47.07 -45.48
C ILE A 736 6.06 -46.32 -46.70
N LYS A 737 5.22 -45.49 -47.34
CA LYS A 737 5.60 -44.68 -48.49
C LYS A 737 6.65 -43.62 -48.13
N THR A 738 6.50 -42.98 -46.97
CA THR A 738 7.41 -41.92 -46.49
C THR A 738 8.69 -42.47 -45.85
N LEU A 739 8.59 -43.62 -45.15
CA LEU A 739 9.69 -44.29 -44.48
C LEU A 739 9.65 -45.81 -44.76
N PRO A 740 10.19 -46.26 -45.91
CA PRO A 740 10.23 -47.69 -46.25
C PRO A 740 11.00 -48.55 -45.22
N ALA A 741 11.90 -47.93 -44.45
CA ALA A 741 12.68 -48.57 -43.39
C ALA A 741 11.83 -49.11 -42.22
N LEU A 742 10.55 -48.70 -42.09
CA LEU A 742 9.64 -49.22 -41.07
C LEU A 742 9.46 -50.74 -41.14
N ILE A 743 9.62 -51.35 -42.32
CA ILE A 743 9.52 -52.80 -42.50
C ILE A 743 10.67 -53.54 -41.77
N GLY A 744 11.76 -52.83 -41.44
CA GLY A 744 12.92 -53.35 -40.70
C GLY A 744 12.87 -53.08 -39.17
N PRO A 745 13.96 -53.39 -38.45
CA PRO A 745 14.03 -53.24 -36.99
C PRO A 745 13.94 -51.78 -36.55
N ALA A 746 13.26 -51.55 -35.42
CA ALA A 746 12.94 -50.21 -34.88
C ALA A 746 14.15 -49.29 -34.64
N GLU A 747 15.28 -49.87 -34.26
CA GLU A 747 16.55 -49.15 -34.02
C GLU A 747 17.03 -48.35 -35.24
N ARG A 748 16.64 -48.74 -36.46
CA ARG A 748 17.06 -48.10 -37.71
C ARG A 748 16.10 -47.03 -38.20
N TRP A 749 14.89 -46.93 -37.62
CA TRP A 749 13.83 -46.06 -38.14
C TRP A 749 14.24 -44.58 -38.10
N LEU A 750 14.81 -44.11 -36.99
CA LEU A 750 15.23 -42.71 -36.84
C LEU A 750 16.44 -42.34 -37.71
N SER A 751 17.41 -43.25 -37.86
CA SER A 751 18.62 -43.01 -38.65
C SER A 751 18.36 -43.00 -40.16
N ALA A 752 17.34 -43.71 -40.62
CA ALA A 752 16.98 -43.82 -42.04
C ALA A 752 15.98 -42.75 -42.51
N ALA A 753 15.40 -41.99 -41.58
CA ALA A 753 14.39 -40.97 -41.86
C ALA A 753 15.02 -39.64 -42.31
N THR A 754 14.33 -38.93 -43.22
CA THR A 754 14.67 -37.52 -43.53
C THR A 754 14.46 -36.63 -42.31
N GLU A 755 15.05 -35.44 -42.26
CA GLU A 755 14.97 -34.55 -41.08
C GLU A 755 13.52 -34.29 -40.61
N SER A 756 12.61 -33.96 -41.54
CA SER A 756 11.18 -33.74 -41.22
C SER A 756 10.49 -35.02 -40.73
N THR A 757 10.71 -36.15 -41.39
CA THR A 757 10.13 -37.44 -40.99
C THR A 757 10.65 -37.90 -39.64
N ARG A 758 11.93 -37.67 -39.38
CA ARG A 758 12.61 -38.00 -38.12
C ARG A 758 12.01 -37.21 -36.97
N ALA A 759 11.79 -35.90 -37.14
CA ALA A 759 11.17 -35.07 -36.12
C ALA A 759 9.75 -35.55 -35.77
N ILE A 760 8.93 -35.85 -36.78
CA ILE A 760 7.56 -36.37 -36.60
C ILE A 760 7.56 -37.74 -35.92
N LEU A 761 8.46 -38.64 -36.33
CA LEU A 761 8.60 -39.97 -35.73
C LEU A 761 9.01 -39.87 -34.26
N ALA A 762 10.02 -39.04 -33.94
CA ALA A 762 10.46 -38.82 -32.57
C ALA A 762 9.34 -38.23 -31.70
N ASP A 763 8.57 -37.27 -32.23
CA ASP A 763 7.42 -36.69 -31.55
C ASP A 763 6.35 -37.74 -31.22
N LEU A 764 6.04 -38.64 -32.16
CA LEU A 764 5.09 -39.74 -31.94
C LEU A 764 5.60 -40.75 -30.88
N VAL A 765 6.88 -41.11 -30.93
CA VAL A 765 7.49 -42.06 -29.98
C VAL A 765 7.39 -41.54 -28.55
N VAL A 766 7.79 -40.30 -28.29
CA VAL A 766 7.81 -39.80 -26.90
C VAL A 766 6.41 -39.62 -26.31
N HIS A 767 5.43 -39.24 -27.12
CA HIS A 767 4.05 -39.15 -26.64
C HIS A 767 3.42 -40.52 -26.35
N SER A 768 3.96 -41.62 -26.90
CA SER A 768 3.47 -42.97 -26.60
C SER A 768 3.89 -43.46 -25.20
N ASP A 769 5.09 -43.08 -24.73
CA ASP A 769 5.61 -43.47 -23.41
C ASP A 769 4.93 -42.74 -22.24
N THR A 770 4.25 -41.62 -22.51
CA THR A 770 3.58 -40.79 -21.48
C THR A 770 2.15 -41.22 -21.17
N VAL A 771 1.47 -41.95 -22.08
CA VAL A 771 0.01 -42.17 -22.02
C VAL A 771 -0.38 -43.52 -21.39
N ALA A 772 0.54 -44.45 -21.12
CA ALA A 772 0.18 -45.75 -20.55
C ALA A 772 1.05 -46.16 -19.37
N ASN A 773 0.52 -45.93 -18.17
CA ASN A 773 0.93 -46.70 -16.99
C ASN A 773 0.40 -48.13 -17.16
N ARG A 774 1.33 -49.09 -17.28
CA ARG A 774 1.18 -50.56 -17.28
C ARG A 774 0.99 -51.20 -18.66
N SER A 775 2.03 -51.98 -19.03
CA SER A 775 2.19 -52.84 -20.22
C SER A 775 2.77 -52.12 -21.43
N CYS A 776 4.07 -51.79 -21.38
CA CYS A 776 4.82 -51.35 -22.55
C CYS A 776 4.86 -52.48 -23.58
N CYS A 777 4.11 -52.35 -24.68
CA CYS A 777 4.56 -52.95 -25.93
C CYS A 777 5.72 -52.08 -26.41
N ILE A 778 6.93 -52.62 -26.43
CA ILE A 778 8.07 -51.99 -27.09
C ILE A 778 7.61 -51.66 -28.52
N LEU A 779 7.86 -50.44 -29.00
CA LEU A 779 7.62 -50.06 -30.39
C LEU A 779 8.60 -50.83 -31.30
N ASP A 780 8.38 -52.13 -31.48
CA ASP A 780 9.23 -53.05 -32.24
C ASP A 780 8.68 -53.30 -33.65
N ARG A 781 7.42 -52.91 -33.91
CA ARG A 781 6.69 -53.20 -35.14
C ARG A 781 5.90 -51.98 -35.64
N PRO A 782 5.77 -51.80 -36.98
CA PRO A 782 4.97 -50.73 -37.58
C PRO A 782 3.52 -50.70 -37.11
N SER A 783 2.91 -51.87 -36.89
CA SER A 783 1.52 -51.97 -36.44
C SER A 783 1.29 -51.32 -35.08
N VAL A 784 2.26 -51.40 -34.17
CA VAL A 784 2.18 -50.78 -32.84
C VAL A 784 2.30 -49.27 -32.96
N LEU A 785 3.22 -48.77 -33.78
CA LEU A 785 3.35 -47.33 -34.05
C LEU A 785 2.06 -46.76 -34.66
N VAL A 786 1.51 -47.42 -35.67
CA VAL A 786 0.25 -46.98 -36.31
C VAL A 786 -0.92 -47.07 -35.33
N ALA A 787 -0.99 -48.10 -34.49
CA ALA A 787 -2.03 -48.19 -33.47
C ALA A 787 -1.99 -47.00 -32.49
N HIS A 788 -0.80 -46.55 -32.09
CA HIS A 788 -0.65 -45.34 -31.26
C HIS A 788 -1.04 -44.06 -32.00
N HIS A 789 -0.60 -43.91 -33.25
CA HIS A 789 -1.01 -42.77 -34.08
C HIS A 789 -2.54 -42.69 -34.17
N VAL A 790 -3.19 -43.79 -34.58
CA VAL A 790 -4.65 -43.87 -34.71
C VAL A 790 -5.32 -43.57 -33.37
N LEU A 791 -4.84 -44.14 -32.26
CA LEU A 791 -5.42 -43.90 -30.94
C LEU A 791 -5.41 -42.40 -30.55
N ARG A 792 -4.30 -41.68 -30.82
CA ARG A 792 -4.21 -40.23 -30.55
C ARG A 792 -5.20 -39.43 -31.41
N VAL A 793 -5.26 -39.73 -32.70
CA VAL A 793 -6.17 -39.08 -33.66
C VAL A 793 -7.62 -39.37 -33.29
N SER A 794 -7.95 -40.63 -33.00
CA SER A 794 -9.30 -41.04 -32.59
C SER A 794 -9.70 -40.41 -31.26
N SER A 795 -8.80 -40.31 -30.27
CA SER A 795 -9.05 -39.62 -29.00
C SER A 795 -9.44 -38.15 -29.23
N ALA A 796 -8.67 -37.43 -30.05
CA ALA A 796 -8.99 -36.06 -30.43
C ALA A 796 -10.32 -35.98 -31.21
N ALA A 797 -10.57 -36.90 -32.14
CA ALA A 797 -11.79 -36.91 -32.95
C ALA A 797 -13.04 -37.15 -32.11
N VAL A 798 -12.98 -38.06 -31.14
CA VAL A 798 -14.08 -38.30 -30.18
C VAL A 798 -14.37 -37.04 -29.37
N ARG A 799 -13.35 -36.33 -28.87
CA ARG A 799 -13.53 -35.07 -28.16
C ARG A 799 -14.18 -34.01 -29.05
N ALA A 800 -13.74 -33.89 -30.30
CA ALA A 800 -14.32 -32.96 -31.28
C ALA A 800 -15.78 -33.30 -31.63
N VAL A 801 -16.11 -34.57 -31.89
CA VAL A 801 -17.49 -35.02 -32.14
C VAL A 801 -18.39 -34.72 -30.94
N THR A 802 -17.89 -34.97 -29.72
CA THR A 802 -18.60 -34.65 -28.47
C THR A 802 -18.84 -33.16 -28.35
N GLN A 803 -17.83 -32.33 -28.62
CA GLN A 803 -17.92 -30.88 -28.58
C GLN A 803 -18.96 -30.35 -29.58
N ILE A 804 -19.01 -30.88 -30.80
CA ILE A 804 -20.03 -30.53 -31.81
C ILE A 804 -21.43 -30.88 -31.30
N GLY A 805 -21.62 -32.05 -30.70
CA GLY A 805 -22.91 -32.45 -30.13
C GLY A 805 -23.38 -31.54 -28.98
N GLN A 806 -22.44 -31.02 -28.20
CA GLN A 806 -22.70 -30.05 -27.13
C GLN A 806 -23.02 -28.64 -27.67
N LEU A 807 -22.27 -28.17 -28.68
CA LEU A 807 -22.50 -26.86 -29.30
C LEU A 807 -23.77 -26.82 -30.17
N HIS A 808 -24.16 -27.96 -30.74
CA HIS A 808 -25.29 -28.10 -31.66
C HIS A 808 -26.23 -29.23 -31.21
N PRO A 809 -27.18 -28.97 -30.29
CA PRO A 809 -28.06 -30.00 -29.72
C PRO A 809 -28.87 -30.80 -30.76
N HIS A 810 -29.17 -30.22 -31.93
CA HIS A 810 -29.87 -30.90 -33.03
C HIS A 810 -29.02 -31.99 -33.72
N LEU A 811 -27.69 -31.90 -33.64
CA LEU A 811 -26.75 -32.90 -34.16
C LEU A 811 -26.39 -33.97 -33.11
N TYR A 812 -26.79 -33.78 -31.85
CA TYR A 812 -26.50 -34.71 -30.76
C TYR A 812 -26.85 -36.17 -31.10
N PRO A 813 -28.03 -36.51 -31.67
CA PRO A 813 -28.34 -37.89 -32.05
C PRO A 813 -27.37 -38.48 -33.07
N ALA A 814 -26.93 -37.68 -34.06
CA ALA A 814 -25.98 -38.11 -35.08
C ALA A 814 -24.57 -38.32 -34.50
N THR A 815 -24.11 -37.40 -33.65
CA THR A 815 -22.81 -37.54 -32.96
C THR A 815 -22.80 -38.77 -32.06
N LYS A 816 -23.88 -39.01 -31.30
CA LYS A 816 -24.02 -40.18 -30.44
C LYS A 816 -24.01 -41.48 -31.22
N ALA A 817 -24.76 -41.57 -32.32
CA ALA A 817 -24.78 -42.75 -33.18
C ALA A 817 -23.39 -43.08 -33.74
N LEU A 818 -22.62 -42.06 -34.15
CA LEU A 818 -21.25 -42.24 -34.62
C LEU A 818 -20.34 -42.80 -33.51
N LEU A 819 -20.40 -42.24 -32.30
CA LEU A 819 -19.61 -42.72 -31.17
C LEU A 819 -19.97 -44.15 -30.76
N GLU A 820 -21.26 -44.53 -30.83
CA GLU A 820 -21.71 -45.90 -30.59
C GLU A 820 -21.15 -46.88 -31.62
N ILE A 821 -21.13 -46.53 -32.91
CA ILE A 821 -20.53 -47.37 -33.96
C ILE A 821 -19.05 -47.65 -33.66
N VAL A 822 -18.29 -46.60 -33.33
CA VAL A 822 -16.86 -46.70 -33.02
C VAL A 822 -16.61 -47.50 -31.75
N LEU A 823 -17.49 -47.38 -30.76
CA LEU A 823 -17.38 -48.12 -29.51
C LEU A 823 -17.46 -49.63 -29.71
N TYR A 824 -18.37 -50.11 -30.57
CA TYR A 824 -18.56 -51.54 -30.84
C TYR A 824 -17.61 -52.11 -31.90
N ASP A 825 -16.87 -51.26 -32.60
CA ASP A 825 -15.89 -51.70 -33.59
C ASP A 825 -14.55 -52.10 -32.95
N ALA A 826 -14.34 -53.40 -32.77
CA ALA A 826 -13.10 -53.94 -32.22
C ALA A 826 -11.95 -54.04 -33.23
N SER A 827 -12.16 -53.68 -34.50
CA SER A 827 -11.13 -53.83 -35.55
C SER A 827 -10.05 -52.73 -35.52
N ALA A 828 -10.29 -51.65 -34.79
CA ALA A 828 -9.37 -50.52 -34.61
C ALA A 828 -9.09 -50.24 -33.12
N PRO A 829 -7.95 -49.61 -32.77
CA PRO A 829 -7.68 -49.18 -31.40
C PRO A 829 -8.69 -48.10 -30.97
N ARG A 830 -9.40 -48.35 -29.87
CA ARG A 830 -10.47 -47.47 -29.38
C ARG A 830 -9.99 -46.58 -28.23
N PRO A 831 -10.21 -45.26 -28.27
CA PRO A 831 -9.98 -44.36 -27.13
C PRO A 831 -11.12 -44.49 -26.12
N LEU A 832 -11.19 -45.65 -25.45
CA LEU A 832 -12.32 -46.05 -24.59
C LEU A 832 -12.65 -45.03 -23.50
N THR A 833 -11.64 -44.38 -22.90
CA THR A 833 -11.86 -43.36 -21.87
C THR A 833 -12.61 -42.13 -22.41
N ASP A 834 -12.21 -41.61 -23.58
CA ASP A 834 -12.88 -40.46 -24.18
C ASP A 834 -14.26 -40.83 -24.73
N LEU A 835 -14.41 -42.03 -25.33
CA LEU A 835 -15.69 -42.52 -25.84
C LEU A 835 -16.74 -42.66 -24.75
N LEU A 836 -16.36 -43.22 -23.61
CA LEU A 836 -17.26 -43.50 -22.50
C LEU A 836 -17.66 -42.24 -21.71
N ALA A 837 -16.92 -41.13 -21.86
CA ALA A 837 -17.22 -39.87 -21.18
C ALA A 837 -18.59 -39.28 -21.57
N VAL A 838 -19.10 -39.59 -22.77
CA VAL A 838 -20.36 -39.03 -23.31
C VAL A 838 -21.61 -39.77 -22.81
N PHE A 839 -21.49 -41.04 -22.46
CA PHE A 839 -22.64 -41.88 -22.12
C PHE A 839 -23.16 -41.60 -20.72
N THR A 840 -24.46 -41.72 -20.51
CA THR A 840 -25.07 -41.62 -19.17
C THR A 840 -24.80 -42.87 -18.33
N THR A 841 -24.92 -42.76 -17.00
CA THR A 841 -24.65 -43.88 -16.08
C THR A 841 -25.46 -45.15 -16.40
N PRO A 842 -26.77 -45.08 -16.73
CA PRO A 842 -27.52 -46.27 -17.16
C PRO A 842 -27.04 -46.85 -18.49
N GLU A 843 -26.56 -46.02 -19.42
CA GLU A 843 -26.01 -46.49 -20.70
C GLU A 843 -24.66 -47.18 -20.50
N LEU A 844 -23.78 -46.64 -19.66
CA LEU A 844 -22.54 -47.31 -19.27
C LEU A 844 -22.82 -48.66 -18.61
N ALA A 845 -23.85 -48.74 -17.76
CA ALA A 845 -24.26 -49.98 -17.12
C ALA A 845 -24.81 -51.02 -18.11
N ARG A 846 -25.52 -50.56 -19.16
CA ARG A 846 -25.92 -51.42 -20.28
C ARG A 846 -24.69 -51.93 -21.04
N LEU A 847 -23.75 -51.04 -21.37
CA LEU A 847 -22.51 -51.39 -22.08
C LEU A 847 -21.65 -52.39 -21.32
N ALA A 848 -21.48 -52.21 -20.00
CA ALA A 848 -20.72 -53.16 -19.18
C ALA A 848 -21.34 -54.57 -19.19
N ARG A 849 -22.69 -54.67 -19.22
CA ARG A 849 -23.42 -55.95 -19.34
C ARG A 849 -23.20 -56.61 -20.70
N GLU A 850 -23.29 -55.84 -21.78
CA GLU A 850 -23.19 -56.36 -23.15
C GLU A 850 -21.75 -56.74 -23.54
N ALA A 851 -20.73 -56.08 -22.96
CA ALA A 851 -19.32 -56.28 -23.28
C ALA A 851 -18.71 -57.56 -22.67
N VAL A 852 -19.32 -58.72 -22.91
CA VAL A 852 -18.87 -60.03 -22.35
C VAL A 852 -17.52 -60.46 -22.90
N HIS A 853 -17.30 -60.27 -24.20
CA HIS A 853 -16.07 -60.70 -24.88
C HIS A 853 -15.02 -59.59 -25.02
N ASP A 854 -15.28 -58.42 -24.41
CA ASP A 854 -14.44 -57.22 -24.54
C ASP A 854 -14.09 -56.68 -23.15
N HIS A 855 -13.14 -57.37 -22.50
CA HIS A 855 -12.70 -57.04 -21.15
C HIS A 855 -12.19 -55.60 -20.99
N PRO A 856 -11.39 -55.03 -21.91
CA PRO A 856 -10.98 -53.62 -21.83
C PRO A 856 -12.16 -52.64 -21.81
N LEU A 857 -13.15 -52.81 -22.70
CA LEU A 857 -14.36 -51.98 -22.73
C LEU A 857 -15.15 -52.11 -21.42
N ARG A 858 -15.36 -53.35 -20.96
CA ARG A 858 -16.04 -53.63 -19.69
C ARG A 858 -15.35 -52.94 -18.51
N MET A 859 -14.03 -53.05 -18.40
CA MET A 859 -13.28 -52.45 -17.28
C MET A 859 -13.30 -50.92 -17.30
N ILE A 860 -13.15 -50.30 -18.47
CA ILE A 860 -13.17 -48.84 -18.56
C ILE A 860 -14.60 -48.30 -18.34
N ALA A 861 -15.63 -49.02 -18.79
CA ALA A 861 -17.03 -48.67 -18.51
C ALA A 861 -17.32 -48.72 -17.00
N LEU A 862 -16.90 -49.77 -16.30
CA LEU A 862 -17.07 -49.89 -14.85
C LEU A 862 -16.30 -48.81 -14.08
N ARG A 863 -15.08 -48.46 -14.51
CA ARG A 863 -14.33 -47.32 -13.95
C ARG A 863 -15.04 -46.00 -14.17
N ALA A 864 -15.54 -45.76 -15.38
CA ALA A 864 -16.29 -44.54 -15.71
C ALA A 864 -17.59 -44.43 -14.90
N ILE A 865 -18.25 -45.55 -14.58
CA ILE A 865 -19.39 -45.58 -13.65
C ILE A 865 -18.90 -45.23 -12.24
N ALA A 866 -17.79 -45.81 -11.77
CA ALA A 866 -17.26 -45.60 -10.43
C ALA A 866 -16.87 -44.15 -10.14
N ASP A 867 -16.38 -43.43 -11.14
CA ASP A 867 -15.99 -42.02 -11.03
C ASP A 867 -17.21 -41.06 -10.94
N ARG A 868 -18.45 -41.57 -11.02
CA ARG A 868 -19.68 -40.77 -10.95
C ARG A 868 -20.32 -40.80 -9.55
N PRO A 869 -21.04 -39.72 -9.16
CA PRO A 869 -21.66 -39.64 -7.84
C PRO A 869 -22.67 -40.77 -7.57
N ASP A 870 -23.48 -41.16 -8.56
CA ASP A 870 -24.44 -42.28 -8.46
C ASP A 870 -23.84 -43.64 -8.85
N GLY A 871 -22.51 -43.70 -9.01
CA GLY A 871 -21.78 -44.84 -9.55
C GLY A 871 -21.90 -46.10 -8.70
N ALA A 872 -21.76 -45.96 -7.38
CA ALA A 872 -21.79 -47.08 -6.43
C ALA A 872 -23.12 -47.85 -6.46
N GLN A 873 -24.24 -47.14 -6.56
CA GLN A 873 -25.58 -47.77 -6.64
C GLN A 873 -25.76 -48.50 -7.98
N THR A 874 -25.21 -47.97 -9.06
CA THR A 874 -25.31 -48.62 -10.36
C THR A 874 -24.41 -49.86 -10.42
N LEU A 875 -23.20 -49.79 -9.85
CA LEU A 875 -22.28 -50.93 -9.77
C LEU A 875 -22.84 -52.07 -8.91
N ILE A 876 -23.55 -51.77 -7.82
CA ILE A 876 -24.15 -52.83 -6.99
C ILE A 876 -25.32 -53.53 -7.71
N GLN A 877 -26.13 -52.79 -8.47
CA GLN A 877 -27.17 -53.38 -9.33
C GLN A 877 -26.56 -54.27 -10.42
N LEU A 878 -25.41 -53.89 -10.98
CA LEU A 878 -24.67 -54.72 -11.93
C LEU A 878 -24.07 -55.97 -11.28
N ALA A 879 -23.66 -55.89 -10.02
CA ALA A 879 -23.14 -57.02 -9.26
C ALA A 879 -24.21 -58.04 -8.85
N GLU A 880 -25.47 -57.62 -8.73
CA GLU A 880 -26.62 -58.50 -8.52
C GLU A 880 -27.06 -59.23 -9.81
N ALA A 881 -26.44 -58.95 -10.97
CA ALA A 881 -26.71 -59.65 -12.23
C ALA A 881 -26.03 -61.03 -12.29
N THR A 882 -26.44 -61.87 -13.24
CA THR A 882 -26.05 -63.29 -13.33
C THR A 882 -24.62 -63.57 -13.84
N ASP A 883 -23.88 -62.58 -14.36
CA ASP A 883 -22.52 -62.75 -14.89
C ASP A 883 -21.46 -62.58 -13.78
N ARG A 884 -20.72 -63.66 -13.49
CA ARG A 884 -19.67 -63.70 -12.45
C ARG A 884 -18.56 -62.69 -12.67
N ASP A 885 -18.04 -62.57 -13.88
CA ASP A 885 -16.90 -61.70 -14.17
C ASP A 885 -17.33 -60.23 -14.12
N LEU A 886 -18.54 -59.93 -14.61
CA LEU A 886 -19.11 -58.59 -14.47
C LEU A 886 -19.31 -58.22 -13.00
N ALA A 887 -19.86 -59.14 -12.19
CA ALA A 887 -20.12 -58.89 -10.78
C ALA A 887 -18.83 -58.63 -9.99
N CYS A 888 -17.80 -59.45 -10.18
CA CYS A 888 -16.51 -59.25 -9.50
C CYS A 888 -15.86 -57.92 -9.91
N ASN A 889 -15.79 -57.65 -11.21
CA ASN A 889 -15.20 -56.41 -11.71
C ASN A 889 -15.98 -55.17 -11.24
N ALA A 890 -17.31 -55.23 -11.17
CA ALA A 890 -18.14 -54.14 -10.67
C ALA A 890 -17.89 -53.88 -9.18
N LEU A 891 -17.88 -54.93 -8.35
CA LEU A 891 -17.59 -54.85 -6.91
C LEU A 891 -16.19 -54.30 -6.62
N ASP A 892 -15.20 -54.63 -7.46
CA ASP A 892 -13.84 -54.12 -7.33
C ASP A 892 -13.71 -52.62 -7.60
N GLN A 893 -14.61 -52.04 -8.41
CA GLN A 893 -14.62 -50.60 -8.66
C GLN A 893 -15.40 -49.79 -7.60
N ILE A 894 -16.18 -50.42 -6.72
CA ILE A 894 -16.93 -49.72 -5.67
C ILE A 894 -15.94 -49.18 -4.62
N ARG A 895 -15.99 -47.86 -4.37
CA ARG A 895 -15.14 -47.16 -3.40
C ARG A 895 -15.99 -46.53 -2.29
N PRO A 896 -15.49 -46.47 -1.03
CA PRO A 896 -16.18 -45.81 0.07
C PRO A 896 -16.21 -44.27 -0.13
N PRO A 897 -17.18 -43.56 0.49
CA PRO A 897 -18.18 -44.04 1.44
C PRO A 897 -19.40 -44.72 0.78
N PHE A 898 -20.00 -45.70 1.45
CA PHE A 898 -21.19 -46.41 0.96
C PHE A 898 -22.49 -45.83 1.52
N SER A 899 -23.55 -45.77 0.71
CA SER A 899 -24.90 -45.51 1.19
C SER A 899 -25.45 -46.73 1.93
N THR A 900 -26.52 -46.55 2.72
CA THR A 900 -27.21 -47.64 3.43
C THR A 900 -27.66 -48.74 2.46
N GLU A 901 -28.15 -48.36 1.28
CA GLU A 901 -28.64 -49.28 0.25
C GLU A 901 -27.51 -50.13 -0.37
N VAL A 902 -26.39 -49.51 -0.75
CA VAL A 902 -25.22 -50.22 -1.31
C VAL A 902 -24.67 -51.20 -0.28
N ARG A 903 -24.61 -50.79 1.00
CA ARG A 903 -24.12 -51.62 2.10
C ARG A 903 -25.00 -52.86 2.32
N ASP A 904 -26.32 -52.68 2.38
CA ASP A 904 -27.25 -53.79 2.58
C ASP A 904 -27.21 -54.78 1.40
N ALA A 905 -27.06 -54.28 0.18
CA ALA A 905 -26.89 -55.12 -1.01
C ALA A 905 -25.55 -55.88 -1.02
N LEU A 906 -24.44 -55.24 -0.63
CA LEU A 906 -23.15 -55.91 -0.44
C LEU A 906 -23.23 -57.02 0.61
N LEU A 907 -23.94 -56.79 1.72
CA LEU A 907 -24.19 -57.80 2.75
C LEU A 907 -25.03 -58.97 2.24
N ARG A 908 -26.03 -58.72 1.39
CA ARG A 908 -26.78 -59.79 0.73
C ARG A 908 -25.86 -60.61 -0.18
N LEU A 909 -25.09 -59.96 -1.06
CA LEU A 909 -24.17 -60.65 -1.97
C LEU A 909 -23.13 -61.49 -1.23
N ALA A 910 -22.61 -61.00 -0.10
CA ALA A 910 -21.67 -61.75 0.73
C ALA A 910 -22.28 -63.01 1.38
N ASN A 911 -23.58 -62.98 1.73
CA ASN A 911 -24.26 -64.08 2.43
C ASN A 911 -24.96 -65.08 1.50
N SER A 912 -25.60 -64.61 0.43
CA SER A 912 -26.57 -65.40 -0.33
C SER A 912 -26.15 -65.72 -1.76
N SER A 913 -25.01 -65.22 -2.25
CA SER A 913 -24.52 -65.56 -3.59
C SER A 913 -24.03 -67.01 -3.64
N SER A 914 -24.37 -67.74 -4.71
CA SER A 914 -23.91 -69.12 -4.92
C SER A 914 -22.42 -69.21 -5.31
N GLU A 915 -21.82 -68.11 -5.76
CA GLU A 915 -20.44 -68.07 -6.27
C GLU A 915 -19.47 -67.53 -5.21
N THR A 916 -18.48 -68.36 -4.84
CA THR A 916 -17.44 -68.04 -3.86
C THR A 916 -16.67 -66.76 -4.18
N VAL A 917 -16.36 -66.50 -5.46
CA VAL A 917 -15.56 -65.33 -5.85
C VAL A 917 -16.32 -64.02 -5.68
N ILE A 918 -17.62 -63.99 -6.04
CA ILE A 918 -18.47 -62.81 -5.81
C ILE A 918 -18.55 -62.48 -4.32
N ARG A 919 -18.71 -63.52 -3.48
CA ARG A 919 -18.73 -63.35 -2.02
C ARG A 919 -17.42 -62.75 -1.51
N LEU A 920 -16.27 -63.26 -1.96
CA LEU A 920 -14.95 -62.73 -1.59
C LEU A 920 -14.79 -61.27 -1.99
N THR A 921 -15.15 -60.90 -3.22
CA THR A 921 -15.03 -59.51 -3.69
C THR A 921 -16.01 -58.57 -2.98
N ALA A 922 -17.24 -59.04 -2.67
CA ALA A 922 -18.20 -58.28 -1.86
C ALA A 922 -17.69 -58.03 -0.43
N LEU A 923 -17.08 -59.05 0.19
CA LEU A 923 -16.44 -58.93 1.50
C LEU A 923 -15.24 -57.96 1.46
N GLN A 924 -14.41 -58.03 0.43
CA GLN A 924 -13.31 -57.08 0.24
C GLN A 924 -13.82 -55.64 0.06
N ALA A 925 -14.89 -55.44 -0.71
CA ALA A 925 -15.52 -54.14 -0.87
C ALA A 925 -16.06 -53.60 0.47
N LEU A 926 -16.79 -54.42 1.24
CA LEU A 926 -17.24 -54.08 2.60
C LEU A 926 -16.08 -53.66 3.51
N GLY A 927 -14.97 -54.40 3.47
CA GLY A 927 -13.78 -54.10 4.27
C GLY A 927 -13.12 -52.75 3.97
N ARG A 928 -13.28 -52.21 2.75
CA ARG A 928 -12.76 -50.87 2.40
C ARG A 928 -13.49 -49.73 3.12
N SER A 929 -14.76 -49.92 3.52
CA SER A 929 -15.57 -48.88 4.18
C SER A 929 -15.37 -48.75 5.68
N SER A 930 -14.80 -49.77 6.33
CA SER A 930 -14.60 -49.82 7.78
C SER A 930 -15.86 -49.48 8.62
N ASP A 931 -17.05 -49.86 8.14
CA ASP A 931 -18.33 -49.61 8.82
C ASP A 931 -18.59 -50.67 9.93
N PRO A 932 -18.77 -50.30 11.20
CA PRO A 932 -19.02 -51.24 12.29
C PRO A 932 -20.44 -51.86 12.27
N THR A 933 -21.38 -51.30 11.51
CA THR A 933 -22.77 -51.79 11.46
C THR A 933 -22.91 -53.15 10.75
N VAL A 934 -21.97 -53.48 9.86
CA VAL A 934 -21.98 -54.76 9.10
C VAL A 934 -21.35 -55.92 9.86
N THR A 935 -20.58 -55.63 10.91
CA THR A 935 -19.83 -56.59 11.73
C THR A 935 -20.65 -57.77 12.27
N PRO A 936 -21.85 -57.60 12.85
CA PRO A 936 -22.60 -58.75 13.37
C PRO A 936 -22.91 -59.79 12.27
N THR A 937 -23.29 -59.31 11.08
CA THR A 937 -23.57 -60.16 9.91
C THR A 937 -22.29 -60.79 9.34
N LEU A 938 -21.17 -60.08 9.36
CA LEU A 938 -19.88 -60.66 8.96
C LEU A 938 -19.42 -61.75 9.95
N MET A 939 -19.67 -61.57 11.24
CA MET A 939 -19.32 -62.56 12.27
C MET A 939 -20.14 -63.85 12.14
N THR A 940 -21.39 -63.79 11.67
CA THR A 940 -22.14 -65.02 11.37
C THR A 940 -21.50 -65.85 10.26
N ILE A 941 -20.83 -65.20 9.29
CA ILE A 941 -20.07 -65.90 8.23
C ILE A 941 -18.80 -66.51 8.81
N VAL A 942 -18.07 -65.77 9.67
CA VAL A 942 -16.83 -66.25 10.31
C VAL A 942 -17.09 -67.47 11.20
N ASP A 943 -18.19 -67.47 11.94
CA ASP A 943 -18.57 -68.52 12.88
C ASP A 943 -19.15 -69.78 12.20
N ASN A 944 -19.51 -69.70 10.92
CA ASN A 944 -20.02 -70.85 10.17
C ASN A 944 -18.88 -71.78 9.74
N GLU A 945 -18.72 -72.91 10.43
CA GLU A 945 -17.67 -73.90 10.14
C GLU A 945 -17.82 -74.59 8.78
N HIS A 946 -19.02 -74.54 8.18
CA HIS A 946 -19.29 -75.11 6.85
C HIS A 946 -18.87 -74.17 5.71
N GLU A 947 -18.48 -72.93 6.02
CA GLU A 947 -18.01 -71.97 5.02
C GLU A 947 -16.54 -72.19 4.65
N ALA A 948 -16.22 -71.88 3.40
CA ALA A 948 -14.84 -71.93 2.91
C ALA A 948 -13.93 -71.02 3.75
N VAL A 949 -12.74 -71.52 4.09
CA VAL A 949 -11.78 -70.81 4.95
C VAL A 949 -11.46 -69.41 4.41
N ASP A 950 -11.31 -69.26 3.09
CA ASP A 950 -11.03 -67.97 2.45
C ASP A 950 -12.16 -66.94 2.64
N ILE A 951 -13.42 -67.37 2.62
CA ILE A 951 -14.59 -66.51 2.87
C ILE A 951 -14.60 -66.07 4.34
N ARG A 952 -14.31 -67.00 5.25
CA ARG A 952 -14.23 -66.71 6.69
C ARG A 952 -13.11 -65.71 6.99
N ILE A 953 -11.93 -65.84 6.34
CA ILE A 953 -10.84 -64.86 6.42
C ILE A 953 -11.30 -63.51 5.87
N ALA A 954 -11.88 -63.48 4.67
CA ALA A 954 -12.30 -62.23 4.03
C ALA A 954 -13.37 -61.50 4.87
N ALA A 955 -14.30 -62.23 5.48
CA ALA A 955 -15.30 -61.67 6.40
C ALA A 955 -14.66 -61.12 7.68
N LEU A 956 -13.66 -61.81 8.23
CA LEU A 956 -12.89 -61.36 9.38
C LEU A 956 -12.01 -60.12 9.06
N HIS A 957 -11.47 -60.05 7.85
CA HIS A 957 -10.77 -58.88 7.32
C HIS A 957 -11.71 -57.71 7.03
N ALA A 958 -12.96 -57.97 6.66
CA ALA A 958 -13.94 -56.93 6.39
C ALA A 958 -14.58 -56.36 7.66
N ALA A 959 -14.75 -57.20 8.69
CA ALA A 959 -15.38 -56.82 9.95
C ALA A 959 -14.50 -55.86 10.77
N THR A 960 -15.14 -54.90 11.43
CA THR A 960 -14.50 -53.89 12.28
C THR A 960 -15.19 -53.85 13.65
N ALA A 961 -14.54 -53.36 14.71
CA ALA A 961 -15.13 -53.34 16.06
C ALA A 961 -15.61 -54.72 16.58
N ILE A 962 -14.94 -55.81 16.18
CA ILE A 962 -15.25 -57.16 16.68
C ILE A 962 -14.88 -57.22 18.17
N PRO A 963 -15.70 -57.85 19.03
CA PRO A 963 -15.34 -58.05 20.43
C PRO A 963 -14.00 -58.78 20.58
N VAL A 964 -13.07 -58.16 21.28
CA VAL A 964 -11.70 -58.69 21.50
C VAL A 964 -11.70 -60.09 22.09
N THR A 965 -12.66 -60.42 22.96
CA THR A 965 -12.82 -61.78 23.51
C THR A 965 -13.03 -62.81 22.42
N ARG A 966 -13.86 -62.49 21.42
CA ARG A 966 -14.13 -63.38 20.29
C ARG A 966 -12.92 -63.54 19.38
N LEU A 967 -12.17 -62.45 19.16
CA LEU A 967 -10.91 -62.52 18.41
C LEU A 967 -9.86 -63.37 19.12
N ILE A 968 -9.74 -63.28 20.45
CA ILE A 968 -8.83 -64.13 21.25
C ILE A 968 -9.23 -65.61 21.13
N ASP A 969 -10.52 -65.92 21.19
CA ASP A 969 -10.99 -67.29 20.98
C ASP A 969 -10.51 -67.79 19.62
N ILE A 970 -10.77 -67.03 18.54
CA ILE A 970 -10.39 -67.43 17.18
C ILE A 970 -8.86 -67.64 17.05
N ILE A 971 -8.08 -66.76 17.66
CA ILE A 971 -6.61 -66.83 17.66
C ILE A 971 -6.08 -68.10 18.36
N THR A 972 -6.78 -68.58 19.37
CA THR A 972 -6.32 -69.71 20.20
C THR A 972 -6.92 -71.05 19.78
N THR A 973 -8.11 -71.07 19.17
CA THR A 973 -8.85 -72.29 18.85
C THR A 973 -8.78 -72.71 17.39
N HIS A 974 -8.55 -71.77 16.45
CA HIS A 974 -8.52 -72.08 15.02
C HIS A 974 -7.09 -72.22 14.46
N PRO A 975 -6.90 -72.96 13.36
CA PRO A 975 -5.60 -73.03 12.68
C PRO A 975 -5.31 -71.76 11.85
N GLU A 976 -4.05 -71.59 11.43
CA GLU A 976 -3.70 -70.65 10.36
C GLU A 976 -4.47 -71.04 9.07
N PRO A 977 -4.97 -70.10 8.25
CA PRO A 977 -4.81 -68.64 8.25
C PRO A 977 -5.82 -67.80 9.08
N LEU A 978 -6.76 -68.44 9.79
CA LEU A 978 -7.76 -67.70 10.58
C LEU A 978 -7.13 -66.97 11.78
N ARG A 979 -6.04 -67.52 12.33
CA ARG A 979 -5.27 -66.90 13.42
C ARG A 979 -4.67 -65.56 13.01
N SER A 980 -3.91 -65.51 11.91
CA SER A 980 -3.32 -64.26 11.43
C SER A 980 -4.39 -63.24 11.03
N ALA A 981 -5.49 -63.68 10.41
CA ALA A 981 -6.63 -62.81 10.10
C ALA A 981 -7.30 -62.20 11.35
N ALA A 982 -7.45 -62.98 12.42
CA ALA A 982 -7.98 -62.50 13.70
C ALA A 982 -7.02 -61.53 14.39
N LEU A 983 -5.71 -61.77 14.30
CA LEU A 983 -4.68 -60.84 14.78
C LEU A 983 -4.74 -59.51 14.02
N TYR A 984 -4.87 -59.52 12.69
CA TYR A 984 -5.07 -58.29 11.92
C TYR A 984 -6.38 -57.56 12.28
N ALA A 985 -7.43 -58.28 12.68
CA ALA A 985 -8.67 -57.68 13.17
C ALA A 985 -8.53 -57.04 14.56
N LEU A 986 -7.64 -57.56 15.44
CA LEU A 986 -7.37 -56.96 16.75
C LEU A 986 -6.80 -55.54 16.64
N LYS A 987 -6.01 -55.24 15.60
CA LYS A 987 -5.50 -53.89 15.34
C LYS A 987 -6.62 -52.86 15.18
N ARG A 988 -7.78 -53.28 14.65
CA ARG A 988 -8.94 -52.44 14.33
C ARG A 988 -10.00 -52.45 15.44
N SER A 989 -9.66 -52.95 16.63
CA SER A 989 -10.57 -53.08 17.76
C SER A 989 -10.31 -51.98 18.80
N ASP A 990 -11.39 -51.39 19.34
CA ASP A 990 -11.31 -50.26 20.30
C ASP A 990 -10.79 -50.65 21.70
N ARG A 991 -10.66 -51.95 21.98
CA ARG A 991 -10.20 -52.45 23.28
C ARG A 991 -8.82 -53.11 23.14
N PRO A 992 -7.90 -52.89 24.10
CA PRO A 992 -6.59 -53.51 24.06
C PRO A 992 -6.73 -55.03 24.29
N ALA A 993 -6.08 -55.81 23.42
CA ALA A 993 -5.95 -57.25 23.59
C ALA A 993 -4.91 -57.59 24.67
N PRO A 994 -4.88 -58.84 25.16
CA PRO A 994 -3.88 -59.29 26.12
C PRO A 994 -2.48 -59.20 25.52
N VAL A 995 -1.71 -58.22 25.98
CA VAL A 995 -0.36 -57.93 25.50
C VAL A 995 0.59 -59.13 25.59
N ASN A 996 0.42 -59.99 26.60
CA ASN A 996 1.21 -61.23 26.77
C ASN A 996 0.89 -62.31 25.73
N LEU A 997 -0.34 -62.33 25.21
CA LEU A 997 -0.71 -63.23 24.11
C LEU A 997 -0.05 -62.74 22.82
N LEU A 998 -0.21 -61.45 22.51
CA LEU A 998 0.39 -60.85 21.32
C LEU A 998 1.93 -60.90 21.33
N HIS A 999 2.57 -60.70 22.50
CA HIS A 999 4.02 -60.85 22.63
C HIS A 999 4.49 -62.28 22.34
N ARG A 1000 3.77 -63.31 22.81
CA ARG A 1000 4.10 -64.70 22.48
C ARG A 1000 3.92 -64.99 20.99
N MET A 1001 2.85 -64.49 20.40
CA MET A 1001 2.55 -64.70 18.97
C MET A 1001 3.49 -63.93 18.05
N ALA A 1002 4.09 -62.82 18.49
CA ALA A 1002 5.12 -62.11 17.74
C ALA A 1002 6.41 -62.94 17.53
N PHE A 1003 6.57 -64.08 18.22
CA PHE A 1003 7.66 -65.05 18.05
C PHE A 1003 7.14 -66.42 17.60
N ASP A 1004 5.94 -66.47 16.99
CA ASP A 1004 5.40 -67.70 16.43
C ASP A 1004 6.31 -68.23 15.31
N ALA A 1005 6.28 -69.56 15.08
CA ALA A 1005 7.04 -70.19 14.01
C ALA A 1005 6.54 -69.75 12.63
N ASP A 1006 5.26 -69.41 12.52
CA ASP A 1006 4.68 -68.86 11.30
C ASP A 1006 4.85 -67.33 11.24
N ARG A 1007 5.57 -66.89 10.21
CA ARG A 1007 5.90 -65.48 9.96
C ARG A 1007 4.66 -64.61 9.72
N THR A 1008 3.60 -65.13 9.09
CA THR A 1008 2.36 -64.35 8.85
C THR A 1008 1.65 -64.04 10.16
N CYS A 1009 1.55 -65.04 11.04
CA CYS A 1009 1.05 -64.91 12.41
C CYS A 1009 1.91 -63.94 13.23
N ALA A 1010 3.24 -64.05 13.16
CA ALA A 1010 4.14 -63.19 13.90
C ALA A 1010 4.06 -61.72 13.45
N LEU A 1011 3.98 -61.45 12.14
CA LEU A 1011 3.74 -60.10 11.61
C LEU A 1011 2.38 -59.55 12.03
N ALA A 1012 1.32 -60.34 11.90
CA ALA A 1012 -0.03 -59.94 12.30
C ALA A 1012 -0.11 -59.63 13.80
N ALA A 1013 0.63 -60.36 14.64
CA ALA A 1013 0.71 -60.10 16.07
C ALA A 1013 1.47 -58.80 16.39
N VAL A 1014 2.54 -58.49 15.67
CA VAL A 1014 3.24 -57.20 15.78
C VAL A 1014 2.34 -56.05 15.32
N ASP A 1015 1.58 -56.23 14.24
CA ASP A 1015 0.59 -55.25 13.78
C ASP A 1015 -0.54 -55.04 14.80
N ALA A 1016 -0.98 -56.10 15.49
CA ALA A 1016 -1.95 -56.01 16.58
C ALA A 1016 -1.38 -55.27 17.80
N LEU A 1017 -0.10 -55.48 18.13
CA LEU A 1017 0.61 -54.72 19.18
C LEU A 1017 0.69 -53.23 18.82
N ALA A 1018 0.86 -52.90 17.53
CA ALA A 1018 0.88 -51.52 17.03
C ALA A 1018 -0.42 -50.76 17.32
N GLY A 1019 -1.57 -51.45 17.21
CA GLY A 1019 -2.89 -50.85 17.45
C GLY A 1019 -3.17 -50.50 18.93
N GLN A 1020 -2.28 -50.85 19.86
CA GLN A 1020 -2.49 -50.72 21.32
C GLN A 1020 -1.44 -49.83 22.01
N ILE A 1021 -0.76 -48.98 21.23
CA ILE A 1021 0.15 -47.95 21.72
C ILE A 1021 -0.67 -46.95 22.57
N PRO A 1022 -0.17 -46.51 23.75
CA PRO A 1022 1.20 -46.62 24.25
C PRO A 1022 1.52 -47.85 25.14
N THR A 1023 0.53 -48.69 25.45
CA THR A 1023 0.73 -49.79 26.43
C THR A 1023 1.74 -50.86 25.99
N THR A 1024 1.93 -51.02 24.67
CA THR A 1024 2.78 -52.03 24.05
C THR A 1024 4.17 -51.54 23.63
N THR A 1025 4.46 -50.24 23.81
CA THR A 1025 5.74 -49.61 23.43
C THR A 1025 6.99 -50.34 23.94
N PRO A 1026 7.12 -50.72 25.23
CA PRO A 1026 8.33 -51.41 25.71
C PRO A 1026 8.53 -52.80 25.07
N ILE A 1027 7.43 -53.45 24.67
CA ILE A 1027 7.46 -54.76 24.04
C ILE A 1027 7.83 -54.64 22.57
N LEU A 1028 7.27 -53.66 21.87
CA LEU A 1028 7.66 -53.33 20.50
C LEU A 1028 9.15 -52.94 20.45
N LEU A 1029 9.66 -52.13 21.38
CA LEU A 1029 11.09 -51.80 21.49
C LEU A 1029 11.96 -53.04 21.73
N ARG A 1030 11.47 -54.00 22.55
CA ARG A 1030 12.17 -55.28 22.73
C ARG A 1030 12.21 -56.08 21.43
N ILE A 1031 11.09 -56.17 20.70
CA ILE A 1031 11.01 -56.86 19.41
C ILE A 1031 11.97 -56.21 18.40
N VAL A 1032 11.99 -54.88 18.30
CA VAL A 1032 12.93 -54.10 17.45
C VAL A 1032 14.38 -54.45 17.75
N ARG A 1033 14.75 -54.69 19.03
CA ARG A 1033 16.13 -54.99 19.44
C ARG A 1033 16.54 -56.45 19.32
N SER A 1034 15.62 -57.40 19.52
CA SER A 1034 15.98 -58.81 19.78
C SER A 1034 15.31 -59.86 18.89
N HIS A 1035 14.40 -59.48 17.99
CA HIS A 1035 13.72 -60.47 17.14
C HIS A 1035 14.64 -60.96 16.00
N PRO A 1036 14.71 -62.27 15.69
CA PRO A 1036 15.64 -62.77 14.68
C PRO A 1036 15.30 -62.36 13.23
N ASP A 1037 14.01 -62.20 12.90
CA ASP A 1037 13.56 -61.76 11.57
C ASP A 1037 13.51 -60.23 11.46
N LEU A 1038 14.25 -59.68 10.49
CA LEU A 1038 14.30 -58.25 10.17
C LEU A 1038 12.93 -57.67 9.76
N SER A 1039 12.07 -58.45 9.10
CA SER A 1039 10.75 -57.97 8.67
C SER A 1039 9.83 -57.71 9.86
N ILE A 1040 9.93 -58.55 10.89
CA ILE A 1040 9.18 -58.40 12.13
C ILE A 1040 9.76 -57.24 12.96
N ARG A 1041 11.09 -57.08 12.97
CA ARG A 1041 11.75 -55.89 13.55
C ARG A 1041 11.31 -54.60 12.85
N LEU A 1042 11.27 -54.59 11.52
CA LEU A 1042 10.80 -53.44 10.72
C LEU A 1042 9.32 -53.15 10.93
N ALA A 1043 8.46 -54.17 11.02
CA ALA A 1043 7.05 -53.98 11.34
C ALA A 1043 6.84 -53.39 12.74
N ALA A 1044 7.63 -53.86 13.73
CA ALA A 1044 7.59 -53.32 15.09
C ALA A 1044 8.15 -51.89 15.15
N ALA A 1045 9.18 -51.60 14.36
CA ALA A 1045 9.72 -50.26 14.18
C ALA A 1045 8.70 -49.32 13.52
N ALA A 1046 8.00 -49.79 12.47
CA ALA A 1046 6.94 -49.06 11.77
C ALA A 1046 5.78 -48.72 12.71
N ALA A 1047 5.39 -49.66 13.59
CA ALA A 1047 4.37 -49.47 14.60
C ALA A 1047 4.69 -48.31 15.55
N LEU A 1048 5.98 -48.14 15.91
CA LEU A 1048 6.45 -47.12 16.83
C LEU A 1048 6.67 -45.74 16.18
N ARG A 1049 6.36 -45.58 14.88
CA ARG A 1049 6.59 -44.35 14.09
C ARG A 1049 6.11 -43.08 14.78
N ASP A 1050 4.86 -43.08 15.26
CA ASP A 1050 4.21 -41.88 15.81
C ASP A 1050 4.66 -41.57 17.27
N THR A 1051 5.37 -42.50 17.91
CA THR A 1051 5.92 -42.39 19.28
C THR A 1051 7.45 -42.30 19.31
N ALA A 1052 8.09 -42.10 18.15
CA ALA A 1052 9.47 -42.47 17.93
C ALA A 1052 10.51 -41.74 18.81
N THR A 1053 11.39 -42.56 19.39
CA THR A 1053 12.70 -42.29 20.01
C THR A 1053 13.84 -42.64 19.02
N GLU A 1054 15.09 -42.22 19.32
CA GLU A 1054 16.31 -42.52 18.53
C GLU A 1054 16.54 -44.04 18.25
N ASP A 1055 15.98 -44.92 19.08
CA ASP A 1055 16.16 -46.39 19.01
C ASP A 1055 15.63 -47.08 17.74
N VAL A 1056 14.70 -46.45 17.01
CA VAL A 1056 14.01 -47.08 15.88
C VAL A 1056 14.77 -46.82 14.55
N LEU A 1057 15.50 -45.70 14.48
CA LEU A 1057 16.26 -45.29 13.30
C LEU A 1057 17.29 -46.34 12.83
N PRO A 1058 18.08 -47.00 13.71
CA PRO A 1058 19.02 -48.04 13.28
C PRO A 1058 18.37 -49.19 12.53
N VAL A 1059 17.14 -49.57 12.88
CA VAL A 1059 16.43 -50.69 12.25
C VAL A 1059 15.92 -50.30 10.86
N PHE A 1060 15.50 -49.05 10.64
CA PHE A 1060 15.19 -48.57 9.30
C PHE A 1060 16.44 -48.49 8.42
N ILE A 1061 17.58 -48.06 8.97
CA ILE A 1061 18.86 -48.05 8.24
C ILE A 1061 19.29 -49.49 7.89
N GLU A 1062 19.16 -50.44 8.82
CA GLU A 1062 19.42 -51.86 8.55
C GLU A 1062 18.47 -52.41 7.47
N GLY A 1063 17.20 -52.02 7.48
CA GLY A 1063 16.21 -52.34 6.45
C GLY A 1063 16.54 -51.78 5.07
N LEU A 1064 17.13 -50.58 5.01
CA LEU A 1064 17.64 -49.99 3.76
C LEU A 1064 18.82 -50.76 3.17
N LEU A 1065 19.65 -51.37 4.02
CA LEU A 1065 20.81 -52.18 3.62
C LEU A 1065 20.45 -53.66 3.37
N ALA A 1066 19.18 -54.04 3.58
CA ALA A 1066 18.73 -55.43 3.40
C ALA A 1066 18.76 -55.85 1.92
N PRO A 1067 18.95 -57.14 1.60
CA PRO A 1067 19.02 -57.61 0.21
C PRO A 1067 17.66 -57.68 -0.51
N TYR A 1068 16.56 -57.34 0.16
CA TYR A 1068 15.19 -57.51 -0.36
C TYR A 1068 14.55 -56.16 -0.71
N PRO A 1069 14.23 -55.88 -2.00
CA PRO A 1069 13.71 -54.58 -2.44
C PRO A 1069 12.42 -54.12 -1.76
N ALA A 1070 11.53 -55.06 -1.40
CA ALA A 1070 10.30 -54.75 -0.68
C ALA A 1070 10.57 -54.19 0.72
N LEU A 1071 11.56 -54.77 1.43
CA LEU A 1071 11.97 -54.29 2.76
C LEU A 1071 12.70 -52.96 2.66
N GLN A 1072 13.55 -52.79 1.65
CA GLN A 1072 14.21 -51.50 1.40
C GLN A 1072 13.19 -50.39 1.14
N THR A 1073 12.18 -50.64 0.31
CA THR A 1073 11.11 -49.68 -0.02
C THR A 1073 10.29 -49.31 1.20
N GLN A 1074 9.92 -50.30 2.01
CA GLN A 1074 9.20 -50.08 3.26
C GLN A 1074 10.06 -49.30 4.27
N ALA A 1075 11.32 -49.69 4.47
CA ALA A 1075 12.24 -48.99 5.35
C ALA A 1075 12.50 -47.54 4.91
N PHE A 1076 12.62 -47.31 3.60
CA PHE A 1076 12.76 -45.97 3.01
C PHE A 1076 11.57 -45.08 3.33
N THR A 1077 10.36 -45.56 3.03
CA THR A 1077 9.12 -44.79 3.30
C THR A 1077 8.94 -44.49 4.79
N LEU A 1078 9.25 -45.44 5.66
CA LEU A 1078 9.19 -45.24 7.11
C LEU A 1078 10.23 -44.22 7.61
N LEU A 1079 11.48 -44.35 7.18
CA LEU A 1079 12.53 -43.38 7.54
C LEU A 1079 12.19 -41.98 7.02
N ALA A 1080 11.73 -41.87 5.77
CA ALA A 1080 11.28 -40.62 5.16
C ALA A 1080 10.14 -39.93 5.92
N THR A 1081 9.23 -40.71 6.53
CA THR A 1081 8.13 -40.14 7.35
C THR A 1081 8.57 -39.64 8.73
N ILE A 1082 9.62 -40.22 9.32
CA ILE A 1082 10.08 -39.89 10.68
C ILE A 1082 11.13 -38.80 10.65
N ASP A 1083 12.15 -38.97 9.79
CA ASP A 1083 13.20 -37.99 9.55
C ASP A 1083 13.39 -37.79 8.04
N PRO A 1084 12.62 -36.87 7.44
CA PRO A 1084 12.70 -36.59 6.00
C PRO A 1084 14.08 -36.13 5.52
N HIS A 1085 14.94 -35.65 6.41
CA HIS A 1085 16.26 -35.09 6.08
C HIS A 1085 17.41 -36.05 6.43
N HIS A 1086 17.12 -37.29 6.81
CA HIS A 1086 18.13 -38.26 7.20
C HIS A 1086 19.11 -38.57 6.05
N PRO A 1087 20.44 -38.57 6.26
CA PRO A 1087 21.44 -38.74 5.21
C PRO A 1087 21.39 -40.10 4.51
N ALA A 1088 20.91 -41.15 5.19
CA ALA A 1088 20.75 -42.48 4.58
C ALA A 1088 19.76 -42.47 3.40
N LEU A 1089 18.70 -41.64 3.43
CA LEU A 1089 17.75 -41.51 2.31
C LEU A 1089 18.45 -40.94 1.06
N ARG A 1090 19.40 -40.03 1.28
CA ARG A 1090 20.23 -39.44 0.23
C ARG A 1090 21.25 -40.44 -0.33
N GLN A 1091 21.83 -41.28 0.53
CA GLN A 1091 22.84 -42.28 0.15
C GLN A 1091 22.31 -43.34 -0.83
N VAL A 1092 21.01 -43.63 -0.81
CA VAL A 1092 20.32 -44.53 -1.76
C VAL A 1092 20.58 -44.16 -3.22
N LEU A 1093 20.73 -42.86 -3.53
CA LEU A 1093 21.03 -42.39 -4.88
C LEU A 1093 22.51 -42.49 -5.25
N ALA A 1094 23.40 -42.49 -4.24
CA ALA A 1094 24.84 -42.57 -4.45
C ALA A 1094 25.35 -44.00 -4.65
N ASP A 1095 24.61 -45.01 -4.17
CA ASP A 1095 24.98 -46.41 -4.34
C ASP A 1095 24.57 -46.95 -5.73
N PRO A 1096 25.54 -47.41 -6.55
CA PRO A 1096 25.24 -47.99 -7.85
C PRO A 1096 24.37 -49.25 -7.77
N ASN A 1097 24.51 -50.07 -6.72
CA ASN A 1097 23.87 -51.39 -6.62
C ASN A 1097 22.40 -51.36 -6.15
N THR A 1098 21.89 -50.19 -5.80
CA THR A 1098 20.54 -50.03 -5.29
C THR A 1098 19.48 -50.25 -6.41
N PRO A 1099 18.35 -50.97 -6.14
CA PRO A 1099 17.28 -51.18 -7.12
C PRO A 1099 16.66 -49.89 -7.65
N GLU A 1100 16.27 -49.86 -8.93
CA GLU A 1100 15.72 -48.68 -9.59
C GLU A 1100 14.43 -48.14 -8.94
N VAL A 1101 13.58 -49.03 -8.41
CA VAL A 1101 12.35 -48.64 -7.70
C VAL A 1101 12.70 -47.78 -6.48
N LEU A 1102 13.76 -48.14 -5.74
CA LEU A 1102 14.21 -47.41 -4.56
C LEU A 1102 14.87 -46.08 -4.94
N LYS A 1103 15.66 -46.05 -6.02
CA LYS A 1103 16.22 -44.80 -6.57
C LYS A 1103 15.11 -43.85 -7.03
N SER A 1104 14.07 -44.36 -7.68
CA SER A 1104 12.92 -43.56 -8.12
C SER A 1104 12.17 -42.93 -6.94
N LEU A 1105 11.95 -43.71 -5.87
CA LEU A 1105 11.39 -43.21 -4.62
C LEU A 1105 12.28 -42.16 -3.96
N ALA A 1106 13.60 -42.34 -3.99
CA ALA A 1106 14.53 -41.38 -3.43
C ALA A 1106 14.55 -40.06 -4.21
N VAL A 1107 14.51 -40.08 -5.54
CA VAL A 1107 14.37 -38.85 -6.34
C VAL A 1107 13.02 -38.18 -6.08
N GLN A 1108 11.93 -38.95 -5.99
CA GLN A 1108 10.61 -38.39 -5.68
C GLN A 1108 10.60 -37.72 -4.29
N HIS A 1109 11.20 -38.37 -3.28
CA HIS A 1109 11.32 -37.81 -1.93
C HIS A 1109 12.16 -36.54 -1.89
N LEU A 1110 13.32 -36.52 -2.56
CA LEU A 1110 14.14 -35.32 -2.64
C LEU A 1110 13.39 -34.19 -3.37
N SER A 1111 12.64 -34.49 -4.42
CA SER A 1111 11.85 -33.49 -5.15
C SER A 1111 10.79 -32.82 -4.28
N THR A 1112 10.20 -33.54 -3.32
CA THR A 1112 9.16 -33.00 -2.43
C THR A 1112 9.74 -32.24 -1.24
N HIS A 1113 10.85 -32.71 -0.65
CA HIS A 1113 11.38 -32.15 0.61
C HIS A 1113 12.61 -31.26 0.46
N THR A 1114 13.46 -31.54 -0.53
CA THR A 1114 14.69 -30.77 -0.79
C THR A 1114 14.85 -30.61 -2.30
N PRO A 1115 13.95 -29.87 -2.97
CA PRO A 1115 13.90 -29.81 -4.42
C PRO A 1115 15.21 -29.32 -5.01
N SER A 1116 15.98 -28.47 -4.31
CA SER A 1116 17.29 -27.91 -4.74
C SER A 1116 18.50 -28.84 -4.53
N ASP A 1117 18.31 -30.12 -4.22
CA ASP A 1117 19.42 -31.03 -3.94
C ASP A 1117 20.25 -31.31 -5.22
N PRO A 1118 21.59 -31.14 -5.19
CA PRO A 1118 22.46 -31.38 -6.35
C PRO A 1118 22.47 -32.84 -6.83
N LEU A 1119 22.05 -33.81 -6.02
CA LEU A 1119 21.96 -35.21 -6.47
C LEU A 1119 20.86 -35.43 -7.51
N ILE A 1120 19.77 -34.66 -7.47
CA ILE A 1120 18.73 -34.74 -8.51
C ILE A 1120 19.36 -34.38 -9.87
N ARG A 1121 20.18 -33.32 -9.88
CA ARG A 1121 20.95 -32.90 -11.05
C ARG A 1121 21.97 -33.95 -11.48
N ALA A 1122 22.69 -34.56 -10.54
CA ALA A 1122 23.63 -35.64 -10.84
C ALA A 1122 22.93 -36.83 -11.51
N VAL A 1123 21.80 -37.29 -10.96
CA VAL A 1123 21.03 -38.42 -11.50
C VAL A 1123 20.52 -38.13 -12.92
N ALA A 1124 20.09 -36.89 -13.20
CA ALA A 1124 19.65 -36.51 -14.54
C ALA A 1124 20.78 -36.58 -15.59
N ILE A 1125 22.01 -36.18 -15.20
CA ILE A 1125 23.16 -36.06 -16.11
C ILE A 1125 23.88 -37.39 -16.32
N HIS A 1126 23.97 -38.25 -15.31
CA HIS A 1126 24.74 -39.50 -15.41
C HIS A 1126 24.12 -40.51 -16.40
N PRO A 1127 24.87 -40.94 -17.43
CA PRO A 1127 24.34 -41.81 -18.48
C PRO A 1127 24.13 -43.27 -18.05
N GLU A 1128 24.70 -43.71 -16.92
CA GLU A 1128 24.57 -45.08 -16.41
C GLU A 1128 23.21 -45.36 -15.76
N HIS A 1129 22.42 -44.33 -15.47
CA HIS A 1129 21.08 -44.49 -14.90
C HIS A 1129 20.03 -44.79 -15.99
N SER A 1130 18.99 -45.54 -15.61
CA SER A 1130 17.90 -45.87 -16.54
C SER A 1130 17.17 -44.63 -17.03
N GLU A 1131 16.67 -44.71 -18.26
CA GLU A 1131 15.93 -43.63 -18.93
C GLU A 1131 14.75 -43.11 -18.08
N GLN A 1132 14.01 -44.03 -17.46
CA GLN A 1132 12.87 -43.69 -16.60
C GLN A 1132 13.28 -42.88 -15.37
N LEU A 1133 14.36 -43.27 -14.70
CA LEU A 1133 14.90 -42.58 -13.52
C LEU A 1133 15.42 -41.19 -13.89
N ARG A 1134 16.12 -41.07 -15.02
CA ARG A 1134 16.63 -39.79 -15.54
C ARG A 1134 15.49 -38.84 -15.90
N CYS A 1135 14.46 -39.32 -16.60
CA CYS A 1135 13.26 -38.54 -16.91
C CYS A 1135 12.51 -38.07 -15.64
N LEU A 1136 12.45 -38.91 -14.60
CA LEU A 1136 11.86 -38.53 -13.31
C LEU A 1136 12.69 -37.45 -12.61
N ALA A 1137 14.02 -37.55 -12.63
CA ALA A 1137 14.91 -36.51 -12.12
C ALA A 1137 14.79 -35.19 -12.90
N ILE A 1138 14.69 -35.24 -14.23
CA ILE A 1138 14.49 -34.05 -15.08
C ILE A 1138 13.14 -33.38 -14.78
N ARG A 1139 12.07 -34.15 -14.57
CA ARG A 1139 10.77 -33.61 -14.14
C ARG A 1139 10.84 -32.98 -12.75
N ALA A 1140 11.67 -33.47 -11.85
CA ALA A 1140 11.93 -32.83 -10.57
C ALA A 1140 12.72 -31.51 -10.74
N LEU A 1141 13.74 -31.48 -11.61
CA LEU A 1141 14.49 -30.27 -11.95
C LEU A 1141 13.61 -29.19 -12.59
N ALA A 1142 12.50 -29.56 -13.24
CA ALA A 1142 11.53 -28.61 -13.76
C ALA A 1142 10.93 -27.68 -12.69
N GLN A 1143 11.01 -28.04 -11.41
CA GLN A 1143 10.58 -27.20 -10.29
C GLN A 1143 11.64 -26.17 -9.86
N GLN A 1144 12.87 -26.29 -10.36
CA GLN A 1144 13.97 -25.37 -10.11
C GLN A 1144 14.13 -24.38 -11.27
N ALA A 1145 14.24 -23.10 -10.95
CA ALA A 1145 14.33 -22.01 -11.93
C ALA A 1145 15.74 -21.40 -12.06
N ASP A 1146 16.77 -22.03 -11.48
CA ASP A 1146 18.12 -21.49 -11.47
C ASP A 1146 18.83 -21.59 -12.84
N GLU A 1147 19.67 -20.61 -13.13
CA GLU A 1147 20.35 -20.50 -14.43
C GLU A 1147 21.26 -21.71 -14.72
N ALA A 1148 21.86 -22.30 -13.69
CA ALA A 1148 22.73 -23.46 -13.85
C ALA A 1148 21.95 -24.70 -14.29
N THR A 1149 20.82 -25.02 -13.64
CA THR A 1149 19.94 -26.13 -14.03
C THR A 1149 19.39 -25.96 -15.44
N ILE A 1150 18.95 -24.74 -15.80
CA ILE A 1150 18.47 -24.47 -17.17
C ILE A 1150 19.56 -24.75 -18.21
N LYS A 1151 20.82 -24.39 -17.91
CA LYS A 1151 21.95 -24.67 -18.80
C LYS A 1151 22.19 -26.17 -18.97
N ASP A 1152 22.12 -26.97 -17.91
CA ASP A 1152 22.31 -28.43 -18.04
C ASP A 1152 21.12 -29.08 -18.76
N LEU A 1153 19.89 -28.64 -18.50
CA LEU A 1153 18.72 -29.12 -19.23
C LEU A 1153 18.86 -28.83 -20.74
N ALA A 1154 19.37 -27.64 -21.10
CA ALA A 1154 19.63 -27.30 -22.50
C ALA A 1154 20.72 -28.20 -23.10
N GLN A 1155 21.78 -28.49 -22.32
CA GLN A 1155 22.83 -29.41 -22.74
C GLN A 1155 22.29 -30.82 -22.96
N LEU A 1156 21.52 -31.37 -22.01
CA LEU A 1156 20.88 -32.69 -22.09
C LEU A 1156 19.95 -32.82 -23.29
N ALA A 1157 19.28 -31.74 -23.68
CA ALA A 1157 18.50 -31.72 -24.91
C ALA A 1157 19.40 -31.89 -26.15
N THR A 1158 20.52 -31.16 -26.23
CA THR A 1158 21.37 -31.06 -27.44
C THR A 1158 22.42 -32.16 -27.64
N GLU A 1159 22.75 -32.96 -26.63
CA GLU A 1159 23.79 -34.00 -26.72
C GLU A 1159 23.42 -35.10 -27.74
N ALA A 1160 24.03 -35.03 -28.93
CA ALA A 1160 23.52 -35.63 -30.16
C ALA A 1160 23.69 -37.16 -30.30
N GLU A 1161 24.68 -37.79 -29.67
CA GLU A 1161 25.07 -39.18 -29.99
C GLU A 1161 24.77 -40.23 -28.90
N THR A 1162 24.43 -39.84 -27.67
CA THR A 1162 24.32 -40.78 -26.53
C THR A 1162 23.02 -40.69 -25.73
N GLN A 1163 22.18 -39.66 -25.96
CA GLN A 1163 20.97 -39.43 -25.15
C GLN A 1163 19.70 -40.04 -25.77
N PRO A 1164 18.86 -40.75 -25.00
CA PRO A 1164 17.60 -41.29 -25.49
C PRO A 1164 16.57 -40.17 -25.73
N LEU A 1165 15.61 -40.42 -26.62
CA LEU A 1165 14.63 -39.40 -27.05
C LEU A 1165 13.75 -38.89 -25.90
N SER A 1166 13.33 -39.75 -24.97
CA SER A 1166 12.45 -39.31 -23.87
C SER A 1166 13.17 -38.36 -22.91
N VAL A 1167 14.49 -38.53 -22.70
CA VAL A 1167 15.33 -37.64 -21.89
C VAL A 1167 15.44 -36.26 -22.55
N ARG A 1168 15.67 -36.20 -23.87
CA ARG A 1168 15.72 -34.93 -24.61
C ARG A 1168 14.40 -34.19 -24.52
N TYR A 1169 13.29 -34.89 -24.77
CA TYR A 1169 11.96 -34.30 -24.69
C TYR A 1169 11.63 -33.85 -23.27
N ALA A 1170 11.93 -34.66 -22.25
CA ALA A 1170 11.74 -34.29 -20.85
C ALA A 1170 12.53 -33.03 -20.49
N ALA A 1171 13.76 -32.88 -20.99
CA ALA A 1171 14.59 -31.70 -20.77
C ALA A 1171 14.00 -30.45 -21.44
N VAL A 1172 13.55 -30.56 -22.70
CA VAL A 1172 12.85 -29.46 -23.38
C VAL A 1172 11.58 -29.06 -22.61
N MET A 1173 10.75 -30.03 -22.21
CA MET A 1173 9.52 -29.76 -21.47
C MET A 1173 9.77 -29.18 -20.07
N ALA A 1174 10.85 -29.58 -19.40
CA ALA A 1174 11.29 -28.97 -18.14
C ALA A 1174 11.67 -27.50 -18.32
N ILE A 1175 12.38 -27.14 -19.39
CA ILE A 1175 12.69 -25.74 -19.73
C ILE A 1175 11.40 -24.97 -20.05
N VAL A 1176 10.48 -25.57 -20.80
CA VAL A 1176 9.18 -24.97 -21.14
C VAL A 1176 8.37 -24.65 -19.89
N SER A 1177 8.31 -25.56 -18.91
CA SER A 1177 7.60 -25.32 -17.66
C SER A 1177 8.18 -24.15 -16.84
N ASN A 1178 9.49 -23.90 -16.97
CA ASN A 1178 10.18 -22.77 -16.34
C ASN A 1178 10.12 -21.47 -17.17
N CYS A 1179 9.53 -21.49 -18.37
CA CYS A 1179 9.47 -20.35 -19.31
C CYS A 1179 8.43 -19.30 -18.88
N THR A 1180 8.60 -18.72 -17.70
CA THR A 1180 7.74 -17.65 -17.15
C THR A 1180 8.25 -16.26 -17.52
N ALA A 1181 7.43 -15.21 -17.27
CA ALA A 1181 7.79 -13.82 -17.57
C ALA A 1181 9.11 -13.34 -16.92
N GLY A 1182 9.47 -13.90 -15.76
CA GLY A 1182 10.65 -13.53 -14.98
C GLY A 1182 11.91 -14.37 -15.26
N ASN A 1183 11.79 -15.58 -15.82
CA ASN A 1183 12.95 -16.46 -16.04
C ASN A 1183 13.54 -16.27 -17.45
N THR A 1184 14.47 -15.31 -17.58
CA THR A 1184 15.15 -15.01 -18.84
C THR A 1184 16.08 -16.13 -19.30
N ALA A 1185 16.66 -16.90 -18.37
CA ALA A 1185 17.54 -18.02 -18.70
C ALA A 1185 16.77 -19.13 -19.44
N ALA A 1186 15.60 -19.53 -18.92
CA ALA A 1186 14.75 -20.55 -19.56
C ALA A 1186 14.31 -20.13 -20.96
N ARG A 1187 13.95 -18.86 -21.14
CA ARG A 1187 13.58 -18.30 -22.46
C ARG A 1187 14.75 -18.30 -23.44
N ASN A 1188 15.91 -17.82 -23.02
CA ASN A 1188 17.11 -17.81 -23.85
C ASN A 1188 17.50 -19.24 -24.25
N ALA A 1189 17.46 -20.19 -23.31
CA ALA A 1189 17.68 -21.60 -23.59
C ALA A 1189 16.69 -22.14 -24.64
N LEU A 1190 15.39 -21.88 -24.47
CA LEU A 1190 14.36 -22.30 -25.41
C LEU A 1190 14.55 -21.68 -26.81
N THR A 1191 14.95 -20.40 -26.90
CA THR A 1191 15.26 -19.76 -28.19
C THR A 1191 16.46 -20.36 -28.90
N ASN A 1192 17.49 -20.76 -28.16
CA ASN A 1192 18.64 -21.44 -28.73
C ASN A 1192 18.25 -22.85 -29.22
N LEU A 1193 17.47 -23.59 -28.44
CA LEU A 1193 16.97 -24.92 -28.80
C LEU A 1193 16.07 -24.89 -30.04
N ALA A 1194 15.25 -23.85 -30.22
CA ALA A 1194 14.45 -23.61 -31.41
C ALA A 1194 15.26 -23.22 -32.67
N THR A 1195 16.59 -23.21 -32.57
CA THR A 1195 17.51 -23.06 -33.71
C THR A 1195 18.51 -24.22 -33.80
N SER A 1196 18.25 -25.30 -33.06
CA SER A 1196 19.08 -26.49 -33.05
C SER A 1196 19.15 -27.14 -34.43
N SER A 1197 20.29 -27.72 -34.77
CA SER A 1197 20.45 -28.56 -35.97
C SER A 1197 19.79 -29.93 -35.82
N ILE A 1198 19.29 -30.28 -34.63
CA ILE A 1198 18.58 -31.53 -34.36
C ILE A 1198 17.08 -31.32 -34.64
N PRO A 1199 16.51 -31.98 -35.68
CA PRO A 1199 15.16 -31.69 -36.17
C PRO A 1199 14.05 -31.85 -35.12
N GLU A 1200 14.13 -32.90 -34.28
CA GLU A 1200 13.15 -33.13 -33.22
C GLU A 1200 13.16 -32.03 -32.14
N ILE A 1201 14.33 -31.46 -31.81
CA ILE A 1201 14.45 -30.38 -30.82
C ILE A 1201 13.93 -29.07 -31.39
N ASP A 1202 14.27 -28.75 -32.65
CA ASP A 1202 13.71 -27.58 -33.35
C ASP A 1202 12.17 -27.62 -33.34
N LEU A 1203 11.58 -28.78 -33.64
CA LEU A 1203 10.13 -28.96 -33.62
C LEU A 1203 9.53 -28.75 -32.22
N TRP A 1204 10.06 -29.41 -31.18
CA TRP A 1204 9.53 -29.34 -29.82
C TRP A 1204 9.72 -27.95 -29.19
N ALA A 1205 10.95 -27.43 -29.22
CA ALA A 1205 11.28 -26.12 -28.66
C ALA A 1205 10.59 -25.00 -29.45
N GLY A 1206 10.54 -25.11 -30.78
CA GLY A 1206 9.89 -24.13 -31.63
C GLY A 1206 8.38 -24.07 -31.44
N SER A 1207 7.72 -25.22 -31.30
CA SER A 1207 6.29 -25.30 -31.00
C SER A 1207 5.98 -24.68 -29.64
N ALA A 1208 6.77 -25.02 -28.61
CA ALA A 1208 6.59 -24.44 -27.28
C ALA A 1208 6.89 -22.93 -27.25
N LEU A 1209 7.93 -22.46 -27.94
CA LEU A 1209 8.29 -21.04 -27.98
C LEU A 1209 7.21 -20.21 -28.69
N LEU A 1210 6.62 -20.70 -29.78
CA LEU A 1210 5.49 -20.05 -30.43
C LEU A 1210 4.29 -19.93 -29.49
N THR A 1211 3.97 -20.96 -28.70
CA THR A 1211 2.90 -20.88 -27.69
C THR A 1211 3.22 -19.91 -26.54
N CYS A 1212 4.49 -19.78 -26.15
CA CYS A 1212 4.91 -18.86 -25.07
C CYS A 1212 4.98 -17.39 -25.51
N LEU A 1213 5.32 -17.13 -26.77
CA LEU A 1213 5.52 -15.78 -27.32
C LEU A 1213 4.27 -15.18 -27.96
N ILE A 1214 3.32 -16.00 -28.36
CA ILE A 1214 2.03 -15.57 -28.89
C ILE A 1214 1.04 -15.67 -27.73
N PRO A 1215 0.66 -14.55 -27.06
CA PRO A 1215 -0.54 -14.60 -26.24
C PRO A 1215 -1.66 -15.05 -27.18
N ILE A 1216 -2.34 -16.13 -26.81
CA ILE A 1216 -3.66 -16.41 -27.33
C ILE A 1216 -4.42 -15.13 -26.99
N GLU A 1217 -4.63 -14.25 -27.97
CA GLU A 1217 -5.66 -13.23 -27.90
C GLU A 1217 -6.95 -14.04 -27.72
N GLN A 1218 -7.26 -14.39 -26.47
CA GLN A 1218 -8.61 -14.72 -26.09
C GLN A 1218 -9.36 -13.49 -26.56
N ALA A 1219 -10.19 -13.67 -27.59
CA ALA A 1219 -11.12 -12.65 -28.00
C ALA A 1219 -11.82 -12.20 -26.72
N GLU A 1220 -11.48 -11.00 -26.23
CA GLU A 1220 -12.26 -10.31 -25.24
C GLU A 1220 -13.68 -10.32 -25.81
N ARG A 1221 -14.56 -11.10 -25.15
CA ARG A 1221 -15.96 -11.27 -25.53
C ARG A 1221 -16.72 -9.98 -25.31
#